data_AF-A0A5C3Q816-F1
#
_entry.id   AF-A0A5C3Q816-F1
#
_cell.length_a   1.000
_cell.length_b   1.000
_cell.length_c   1.000
_cell.angle_alpha   90.00
_cell.angle_beta   90.00
_cell.angle_gamma   90.00
#
_symmetry.space_group_name_H-M   'P 1'
#
loop_
_entity.id
_entity.type
_entity.pdbx_description
1 polymer ?
#
loop_
_entity_poly.entity_id
_entity_poly.type
_entity_poly.pdbx_seq_one_letter_code
_entity_poly.pdbx_strand_id
1 'polypeptide(L)'
;MRRGVIFGATALASVALAADLGGTFADGGNTQVSAMMMFVGNDKKVYILDKAQYNAAQVNGHPAWGAVWDIKTKKATTMDIRTNTFCASGMHLPDGSYATFGGNSAAGPNENAAASEQDEWGSGLYDETYENYDGRDAIRLLQPCIDDTCEWSDTTTLTMQRRRWYSAAEPLADGTIAIIGGYVNGGFINRNYPNKDPARSGGASEPSSEFYPSRGEPVDMPFMSLTSGLNSYAHTYLMRSGKMLVQANYSTILWNPDTNEEEVLPNMPNQVIRVYPASGGVAMLPLRPTNLYNPTVLFCGGMSEMSDYDWGNFSWPFVNTWEIPSSKDCQRLTPEPLDGSTAAYEQDDDMIQGRTMGQFVTLPDGKMLMVNGGATGTAGYSTQTLLTTSFSDMPYGMSLSGEPTLKPAIYDPEAPQGKRWSDKGFAASTIPRLYHSTAILLPDASVLIAGSNPNLDVNLTTVFPTTYQAEIFYPSYFNAKVRPEPKGVPTTYTYGGKTFDVTIPASSYSGSSNDAAASAQVNLVRPGWTTHSMTMGQRFLQLNNTYTVKSDGTITLHVSQPPPMPEILQPGPVFTYVLINGVPSEGVYAIVGSGAVGTQAKLAVDPLPASILDDTANGLVSEEETDSGPSTGNGNGSSGGSSSGDSDGMSTSTIGIIAGVAGAAVLLALIAGILIARRRRKARAARAIPGMSAWSAKEEPSGYNPRDTNSSGFAPLQQEDRSQVWGAAPMGGYKDYDTRQSAASSAYDPYYSHGHTPSGSTQDVSMYPPGVQPPYHR
;
A
#
# COMPACT_ATOMS: atom_id res chain seq x y z
N MET A 1 -57.28 -23.07 -40.04
CA MET A 1 -55.80 -23.04 -40.04
C MET A 1 -55.35 -22.19 -38.86
N ARG A 2 -54.66 -22.81 -37.90
CA ARG A 2 -54.07 -22.18 -36.71
C ARG A 2 -52.93 -21.26 -37.13
N ARG A 3 -52.86 -20.04 -36.59
CA ARG A 3 -51.61 -19.26 -36.54
C ARG A 3 -51.29 -19.00 -35.08
N GLY A 4 -50.25 -19.67 -34.62
CA GLY A 4 -49.77 -19.63 -33.24
C GLY A 4 -49.04 -18.34 -32.95
N VAL A 5 -49.27 -17.86 -31.73
CA VAL A 5 -48.51 -16.81 -31.05
C VAL A 5 -47.17 -17.43 -30.62
N ILE A 6 -46.06 -16.85 -31.09
CA ILE A 6 -44.72 -17.20 -30.61
C ILE A 6 -44.43 -16.26 -29.43
N PHE A 7 -44.44 -16.81 -28.22
CA PHE A 7 -43.82 -16.17 -27.06
C PHE A 7 -42.30 -16.22 -27.25
N GLY A 8 -41.66 -15.06 -27.34
CA GLY A 8 -40.21 -14.96 -27.28
C GLY A 8 -39.76 -15.20 -25.84
N ALA A 9 -39.10 -16.34 -25.61
CA ALA A 9 -38.37 -16.58 -24.38
C ALA A 9 -37.11 -15.71 -24.38
N THR A 10 -37.05 -14.72 -23.49
CA THR A 10 -35.83 -14.02 -23.13
C THR A 10 -34.90 -15.00 -22.42
N ALA A 11 -33.82 -15.40 -23.09
CA ALA A 11 -32.75 -16.17 -22.49
C ALA A 11 -32.05 -15.30 -21.43
N LEU A 12 -32.29 -15.60 -20.16
CA LEU A 12 -31.44 -15.20 -19.04
C LEU A 12 -30.17 -16.05 -19.14
N ALA A 13 -29.15 -15.53 -19.82
CA ALA A 13 -27.81 -16.09 -19.73
C ALA A 13 -27.22 -15.61 -18.40
N SER A 14 -27.35 -16.42 -17.35
CA SER A 14 -26.45 -16.33 -16.20
C SER A 14 -25.04 -16.61 -16.72
N VAL A 15 -24.16 -15.62 -16.62
CA VAL A 15 -22.73 -15.83 -16.87
C VAL A 15 -22.24 -16.65 -15.69
N ALA A 16 -22.23 -17.98 -15.85
CA ALA A 16 -21.54 -18.85 -14.90
C ALA A 16 -20.09 -18.40 -14.83
N LEU A 17 -19.65 -17.94 -13.65
CA LEU A 17 -18.23 -17.87 -13.36
C LEU A 17 -17.61 -19.24 -13.61
N ALA A 18 -16.33 -19.27 -13.96
CA ALA A 18 -15.53 -20.43 -13.70
C ALA A 18 -15.52 -20.64 -12.17
N ALA A 19 -16.49 -21.40 -11.66
CA ALA A 19 -16.49 -21.89 -10.29
C ALA A 19 -15.14 -22.60 -10.05
N ASP A 20 -14.63 -22.50 -8.82
CA ASP A 20 -13.39 -23.13 -8.35
C ASP A 20 -12.06 -22.36 -8.58
N LEU A 21 -12.11 -21.05 -8.87
CA LEU A 21 -10.89 -20.21 -8.91
C LEU A 21 -10.44 -19.70 -7.54
N GLY A 22 -11.28 -19.77 -6.51
CA GLY A 22 -10.99 -19.17 -5.20
C GLY A 22 -9.74 -19.74 -4.54
N GLY A 23 -8.85 -18.85 -4.13
CA GLY A 23 -7.55 -19.16 -3.56
C GLY A 23 -6.44 -19.41 -4.58
N THR A 24 -6.68 -19.20 -5.88
CA THR A 24 -5.69 -19.48 -6.94
C THR A 24 -5.11 -18.22 -7.57
N PHE A 25 -3.99 -18.39 -8.27
CA PHE A 25 -3.38 -17.37 -9.11
C PHE A 25 -3.63 -17.68 -10.59
N ALA A 26 -3.82 -16.64 -11.39
CA ALA A 26 -3.83 -16.70 -12.84
C ALA A 26 -2.83 -15.71 -13.44
N ASP A 27 -2.49 -15.95 -14.70
CA ASP A 27 -1.67 -15.03 -15.50
C ASP A 27 -2.39 -13.68 -15.68
N GLY A 28 -1.71 -12.60 -15.24
CA GLY A 28 -2.14 -11.20 -15.38
C GLY A 28 -1.53 -10.49 -16.59
N GLY A 29 -0.74 -11.19 -17.41
CA GLY A 29 -0.04 -10.65 -18.55
C GLY A 29 1.25 -9.91 -18.20
N ASN A 30 1.81 -9.24 -19.19
CA ASN A 30 3.05 -8.47 -19.06
C ASN A 30 2.72 -6.97 -18.95
N THR A 31 3.26 -6.30 -17.93
CA THR A 31 3.00 -4.89 -17.63
C THR A 31 3.87 -3.90 -18.41
N GLN A 32 4.80 -4.39 -19.26
CA GLN A 32 5.82 -3.64 -20.02
C GLN A 32 6.89 -2.93 -19.17
N VAL A 33 6.50 -2.41 -18.00
CA VAL A 33 7.37 -1.77 -17.01
C VAL A 33 7.18 -2.46 -15.66
N SER A 34 8.13 -2.36 -14.74
CA SER A 34 7.96 -2.98 -13.42
C SER A 34 6.93 -2.19 -12.63
N ALA A 35 5.89 -2.86 -12.13
CA ALA A 35 4.82 -2.20 -11.42
C ALA A 35 5.22 -1.81 -9.99
N MET A 36 6.10 -0.82 -9.89
CA MET A 36 6.54 -0.23 -8.62
C MET A 36 5.41 0.56 -7.97
N MET A 37 4.54 1.17 -8.78
CA MET A 37 3.38 1.92 -8.32
C MET A 37 2.17 1.55 -9.17
N MET A 38 1.00 1.47 -8.55
CA MET A 38 -0.26 1.21 -9.25
C MET A 38 -1.45 1.96 -8.66
N PHE A 39 -2.42 2.28 -9.51
CA PHE A 39 -3.77 2.66 -9.11
C PHE A 39 -4.81 2.21 -10.14
N VAL A 40 -6.04 1.95 -9.68
CA VAL A 40 -7.17 1.64 -10.56
C VAL A 40 -7.86 2.95 -10.93
N GLY A 41 -7.80 3.34 -12.20
CA GLY A 41 -8.35 4.62 -12.64
C GLY A 41 -9.87 4.57 -12.87
N ASN A 42 -10.38 3.45 -13.36
CA ASN A 42 -11.81 3.22 -13.62
C ASN A 42 -12.09 1.71 -13.70
N ASP A 43 -13.29 1.33 -14.15
CA ASP A 43 -13.72 -0.07 -14.27
C ASP A 43 -13.06 -0.84 -15.43
N LYS A 44 -12.11 -0.22 -16.15
CA LYS A 44 -11.43 -0.79 -17.34
C LYS A 44 -9.91 -0.76 -17.26
N LYS A 45 -9.31 0.20 -16.56
CA LYS A 45 -7.88 0.49 -16.65
C LYS A 45 -7.20 0.57 -15.28
N VAL A 46 -6.02 -0.02 -15.20
CA VAL A 46 -5.05 0.16 -14.12
C VAL A 46 -3.85 0.92 -14.68
N TYR A 47 -3.36 1.92 -13.95
CA TYR A 47 -2.20 2.69 -14.35
C TYR A 47 -0.99 2.27 -13.52
N ILE A 48 0.15 2.15 -14.18
CA ILE A 48 1.37 1.59 -13.65
C ILE A 48 2.49 2.60 -13.86
N LEU A 49 3.24 2.87 -12.79
CA LEU A 49 4.50 3.62 -12.85
C LEU A 49 5.64 2.75 -12.34
N ASP A 50 6.80 2.95 -12.95
CA ASP A 50 8.09 2.39 -12.59
C ASP A 50 9.04 3.53 -12.20
N LYS A 51 10.32 3.24 -11.98
CA LYS A 51 11.39 4.25 -12.02
C LYS A 51 11.90 4.42 -13.43
N ALA A 52 12.53 5.56 -13.72
CA ALA A 52 13.31 5.72 -14.94
C ALA A 52 14.51 4.76 -14.92
N GLN A 53 14.53 3.83 -15.86
CA GLN A 53 15.50 2.74 -15.96
C GLN A 53 15.48 2.17 -17.39
N TYR A 54 16.40 1.26 -17.73
CA TYR A 54 16.52 0.73 -19.09
C TYR A 54 15.49 -0.37 -19.42
N ASN A 55 14.21 -0.06 -19.26
CA ASN A 55 13.13 -0.94 -19.68
C ASN A 55 13.21 -1.20 -21.20
N ALA A 56 12.99 -2.45 -21.60
CA ALA A 56 13.04 -2.84 -23.01
C ALA A 56 11.89 -2.22 -23.82
N ALA A 57 10.74 -1.99 -23.19
CA ALA A 57 9.63 -1.26 -23.78
C ALA A 57 10.04 0.21 -23.99
N GLN A 58 9.67 0.78 -25.14
CA GLN A 58 10.03 2.15 -25.53
C GLN A 58 8.76 2.95 -25.76
N VAL A 59 8.81 4.25 -25.47
CA VAL A 59 7.77 5.23 -25.77
C VAL A 59 8.44 6.51 -26.24
N ASN A 60 7.96 7.09 -27.35
CA ASN A 60 8.47 8.37 -27.88
C ASN A 60 10.00 8.51 -27.94
N GLY A 61 10.71 7.41 -28.23
CA GLY A 61 12.18 7.40 -28.40
C GLY A 61 12.99 7.08 -27.14
N HIS A 62 12.36 6.86 -25.99
CA HIS A 62 13.04 6.58 -24.73
C HIS A 62 12.45 5.35 -23.99
N PRO A 63 13.17 4.75 -23.01
CA PRO A 63 12.65 3.64 -22.22
C PRO A 63 11.35 4.00 -21.49
N ALA A 64 10.34 3.16 -21.56
CA ALA A 64 9.08 3.42 -20.86
C ALA A 64 9.22 3.18 -19.35
N TRP A 65 8.67 4.07 -18.53
CA TRP A 65 8.42 3.84 -17.09
C TRP A 65 6.98 4.18 -16.68
N GLY A 66 6.11 4.43 -17.65
CA GLY A 66 4.66 4.51 -17.48
C GLY A 66 3.94 3.50 -18.37
N ALA A 67 2.85 2.93 -17.88
CA ALA A 67 1.96 2.09 -18.67
C ALA A 67 0.51 2.14 -18.18
N VAL A 68 -0.43 1.86 -19.08
CA VAL A 68 -1.82 1.55 -18.76
C VAL A 68 -2.10 0.08 -19.06
N TRP A 69 -2.64 -0.65 -18.09
CA TRP A 69 -3.03 -2.05 -18.20
C TRP A 69 -4.55 -2.18 -18.31
N ASP A 70 -5.01 -2.83 -19.38
CA ASP A 70 -6.41 -3.08 -19.66
C ASP A 70 -6.91 -4.33 -18.94
N ILE A 71 -7.90 -4.16 -18.06
CA ILE A 71 -8.38 -5.20 -17.15
C ILE A 71 -8.95 -6.39 -17.91
N LYS A 72 -9.68 -6.13 -19.01
CA LYS A 72 -10.38 -7.18 -19.77
C LYS A 72 -9.40 -8.02 -20.58
N THR A 73 -8.45 -7.37 -21.25
CA THR A 73 -7.53 -8.02 -22.18
C THR A 73 -6.22 -8.45 -21.54
N LYS A 74 -5.93 -7.95 -20.33
CA LYS A 74 -4.67 -8.17 -19.59
C LYS A 74 -3.44 -7.70 -20.35
N LYS A 75 -3.59 -6.66 -21.17
CA LYS A 75 -2.52 -6.07 -21.99
C LYS A 75 -2.16 -4.70 -21.47
N ALA A 76 -0.86 -4.39 -21.46
CA ALA A 76 -0.37 -3.07 -21.15
C ALA A 76 0.05 -2.30 -22.41
N THR A 77 -0.20 -0.99 -22.41
CA THR A 77 0.26 -0.02 -23.38
C THR A 77 1.15 0.99 -22.67
N THR A 78 2.33 1.29 -23.20
CA THR A 78 3.26 2.26 -22.62
C THR A 78 2.68 3.68 -22.68
N MET A 79 2.98 4.48 -21.67
CA MET A 79 2.58 5.89 -21.56
C MET A 79 3.82 6.76 -21.38
N ASP A 80 3.83 7.93 -22.00
CA ASP A 80 4.95 8.87 -21.91
C ASP A 80 4.93 9.62 -20.58
N ILE A 81 6.07 9.62 -19.91
CA ILE A 81 6.39 10.35 -18.68
C ILE A 81 7.86 10.73 -18.80
N ARG A 82 8.25 11.91 -18.34
CA ARG A 82 9.58 12.47 -18.60
C ARG A 82 10.39 12.71 -17.33
N THR A 83 9.74 13.02 -16.22
CA THR A 83 10.42 13.15 -14.92
C THR A 83 10.51 11.79 -14.20
N ASN A 84 11.59 11.56 -13.46
CA ASN A 84 11.82 10.27 -12.79
C ASN A 84 10.86 10.04 -11.61
N THR A 85 9.92 9.11 -11.77
CA THR A 85 8.87 8.76 -10.79
C THR A 85 9.35 7.92 -9.62
N PHE A 86 10.61 7.47 -9.61
CA PHE A 86 11.11 6.56 -8.58
C PHE A 86 10.81 7.06 -7.17
N CYS A 87 10.01 6.29 -6.41
CA CYS A 87 9.52 6.60 -5.05
C CYS A 87 8.83 7.95 -4.84
N ALA A 88 8.14 8.42 -5.87
CA ALA A 88 7.02 9.33 -5.69
C ALA A 88 5.94 8.73 -4.78
N SER A 89 5.16 9.59 -4.14
CA SER A 89 3.86 9.25 -3.54
C SER A 89 2.73 9.57 -4.50
N GLY A 90 1.51 9.12 -4.20
CA GLY A 90 0.37 9.46 -5.04
C GLY A 90 -0.97 9.37 -4.33
N MET A 91 -1.95 10.10 -4.87
CA MET A 91 -3.28 10.18 -4.31
C MET A 91 -4.33 10.44 -5.39
N HIS A 92 -5.54 9.96 -5.15
CA HIS A 92 -6.72 10.34 -5.93
C HIS A 92 -7.11 11.79 -5.61
N LEU A 93 -7.74 12.47 -6.57
CA LEU A 93 -8.35 13.78 -6.40
C LEU A 93 -9.89 13.65 -6.39
N PRO A 94 -10.63 14.68 -5.93
CA PRO A 94 -12.08 14.63 -5.81
C PRO A 94 -12.83 14.28 -7.11
N ASP A 95 -12.30 14.69 -8.26
CA ASP A 95 -12.90 14.46 -9.59
C ASP A 95 -12.62 13.07 -10.18
N GLY A 96 -11.86 12.22 -9.48
CA GLY A 96 -11.43 10.91 -9.97
C GLY A 96 -10.13 10.90 -10.75
N SER A 97 -9.49 12.06 -10.95
CA SER A 97 -8.10 12.12 -11.41
C SER A 97 -7.14 11.66 -10.31
N TYR A 98 -5.88 11.44 -10.68
CA TYR A 98 -4.80 11.06 -9.77
C TYR A 98 -3.63 12.01 -9.90
N ALA A 99 -2.98 12.27 -8.77
CA ALA A 99 -1.76 13.04 -8.67
C ALA A 99 -0.62 12.17 -8.13
N THR A 100 0.57 12.33 -8.70
CA THR A 100 1.80 11.68 -8.26
C THR A 100 2.84 12.76 -7.93
N PHE A 101 3.40 12.69 -6.72
CA PHE A 101 4.19 13.74 -6.09
C PHE A 101 5.62 13.30 -5.84
N GLY A 102 6.56 14.10 -6.35
CA GLY A 102 7.99 13.87 -6.16
C GLY A 102 8.51 12.72 -7.00
N GLY A 103 9.59 12.10 -6.52
CA GLY A 103 10.34 11.15 -7.30
C GLY A 103 11.83 11.23 -6.96
N ASN A 104 12.68 10.78 -7.87
CA ASN A 104 14.12 10.86 -7.70
C ASN A 104 14.74 11.83 -8.71
N SER A 105 16.02 12.15 -8.54
CA SER A 105 16.80 12.86 -9.55
C SER A 105 16.83 12.09 -10.88
N ALA A 106 17.21 12.76 -11.98
CA ALA A 106 17.43 12.07 -13.25
C ALA A 106 18.45 10.93 -13.08
N ALA A 107 18.31 9.88 -13.90
CA ALA A 107 19.04 8.63 -13.76
C ALA A 107 19.83 8.36 -15.02
N GLY A 108 21.14 8.09 -14.88
CA GLY A 108 22.00 7.75 -16.00
C GLY A 108 21.89 6.27 -16.41
N PRO A 109 22.41 5.91 -17.59
CA PRO A 109 22.37 4.55 -18.09
C PRO A 109 23.34 3.61 -17.37
N ASN A 110 22.89 2.41 -16.99
CA ASN A 110 23.63 1.38 -16.24
C ASN A 110 23.74 1.63 -14.72
N GLU A 111 24.06 0.57 -13.99
CA GLU A 111 24.12 0.50 -12.51
C GLU A 111 25.05 1.53 -11.83
N ASN A 112 25.85 2.32 -12.56
CA ASN A 112 26.79 3.27 -11.95
C ASN A 112 26.97 4.57 -12.74
N ALA A 113 26.20 4.82 -13.80
CA ALA A 113 26.38 6.07 -14.53
C ALA A 113 25.63 7.22 -13.86
N ALA A 114 26.36 8.33 -13.71
CA ALA A 114 25.75 9.62 -13.51
C ALA A 114 24.85 9.97 -14.70
N ALA A 115 23.78 10.71 -14.44
CA ALA A 115 23.01 11.36 -15.50
C ALA A 115 23.90 12.34 -16.29
N SER A 116 23.58 12.56 -17.56
CA SER A 116 24.35 13.46 -18.44
C SER A 116 24.54 14.89 -17.90
N GLU A 117 23.57 15.38 -17.14
CA GLU A 117 23.61 16.67 -16.45
C GLU A 117 23.35 16.48 -14.95
N GLN A 118 24.16 17.13 -14.12
CA GLN A 118 24.05 17.08 -12.66
C GLN A 118 24.10 18.47 -12.04
N ASP A 119 23.47 18.63 -10.88
CA ASP A 119 23.66 19.82 -10.05
C ASP A 119 25.02 19.82 -9.34
N GLU A 120 25.35 20.92 -8.66
CA GLU A 120 26.61 21.08 -7.92
C GLU A 120 26.82 20.01 -6.82
N TRP A 121 25.76 19.30 -6.43
CA TRP A 121 25.74 18.26 -5.42
C TRP A 121 25.83 16.85 -6.03
N GLY A 122 25.95 16.74 -7.36
CA GLY A 122 26.00 15.47 -8.08
C GLY A 122 24.64 14.80 -8.29
N SER A 123 23.53 15.48 -8.03
CA SER A 123 22.19 14.95 -8.32
C SER A 123 21.87 15.12 -9.79
N GLY A 124 21.30 14.10 -10.44
CA GLY A 124 20.92 14.18 -11.85
C GLY A 124 19.83 15.21 -12.12
N LEU A 125 20.06 16.10 -13.09
CA LEU A 125 19.09 17.06 -13.61
C LEU A 125 18.42 16.56 -14.89
N TYR A 126 19.22 15.95 -15.78
CA TYR A 126 18.76 15.38 -17.04
C TYR A 126 19.71 14.27 -17.51
N ASP A 127 19.16 13.22 -18.11
CA ASP A 127 19.94 12.21 -18.83
C ASP A 127 19.55 12.12 -20.31
N GLU A 128 20.54 12.19 -21.21
CA GLU A 128 20.34 12.10 -22.66
C GLU A 128 20.01 10.69 -23.16
N THR A 129 20.36 9.63 -22.43
CA THR A 129 20.13 8.24 -22.85
C THR A 129 18.76 7.74 -22.44
N TYR A 130 18.33 8.05 -21.22
CA TYR A 130 16.98 7.75 -20.75
C TYR A 130 15.97 8.85 -21.10
N GLU A 131 16.44 10.00 -21.61
CA GLU A 131 15.65 11.22 -21.83
C GLU A 131 14.78 11.60 -20.61
N ASN A 132 15.34 11.43 -19.41
CA ASN A 132 14.61 11.64 -18.17
C ASN A 132 15.10 12.87 -17.40
N TYR A 133 14.17 13.54 -16.73
CA TYR A 133 14.41 14.75 -15.94
C TYR A 133 14.33 14.46 -14.44
N ASP A 134 14.88 15.37 -13.63
CA ASP A 134 14.70 15.40 -12.18
C ASP A 134 13.20 15.40 -11.83
N GLY A 135 12.80 14.40 -11.03
CA GLY A 135 11.42 14.23 -10.58
C GLY A 135 11.19 14.63 -9.13
N ARG A 136 12.22 15.07 -8.39
CA ARG A 136 12.13 15.27 -6.93
C ARG A 136 11.06 16.27 -6.51
N ASP A 137 10.75 17.28 -7.32
CA ASP A 137 9.70 18.26 -7.06
C ASP A 137 8.53 18.16 -8.07
N ALA A 138 8.52 17.17 -8.96
CA ALA A 138 7.50 17.06 -9.98
C ALA A 138 6.12 16.70 -9.40
N ILE A 139 5.07 17.28 -9.97
CA ILE A 139 3.70 16.82 -9.78
C ILE A 139 3.19 16.35 -11.15
N ARG A 140 2.74 15.09 -11.20
CA ARG A 140 2.21 14.47 -12.42
C ARG A 140 0.72 14.22 -12.21
N LEU A 141 -0.10 14.69 -13.14
CA LEU A 141 -1.55 14.48 -13.09
C LEU A 141 -1.99 13.54 -14.19
N LEU A 142 -2.97 12.69 -13.88
CA LEU A 142 -3.64 11.86 -14.87
C LEU A 142 -5.14 11.90 -14.63
N GLN A 143 -5.89 12.20 -15.68
CA GLN A 143 -7.32 11.92 -15.74
C GLN A 143 -7.53 10.56 -16.42
N PRO A 144 -7.98 9.53 -15.69
CA PRO A 144 -8.26 8.22 -16.28
C PRO A 144 -9.27 8.31 -17.43
N CYS A 145 -8.99 7.59 -18.50
CA CYS A 145 -9.84 7.44 -19.67
C CYS A 145 -10.15 5.94 -19.91
N ILE A 146 -11.18 5.67 -20.71
CA ILE A 146 -11.58 4.30 -21.06
C ILE A 146 -11.11 3.88 -22.45
N ASP A 147 -10.75 4.83 -23.30
CA ASP A 147 -10.48 4.70 -24.74
C ASP A 147 -9.00 4.88 -25.11
N ASP A 148 -8.10 4.80 -24.12
CA ASP A 148 -6.64 4.86 -24.28
C ASP A 148 -6.11 6.20 -24.86
N THR A 149 -6.86 7.30 -24.74
CA THR A 149 -6.45 8.63 -25.24
C THR A 149 -5.88 9.58 -24.17
N CYS A 150 -5.87 9.17 -22.91
CA CYS A 150 -5.39 9.98 -21.81
C CYS A 150 -3.88 9.89 -21.69
N GLU A 151 -3.26 11.01 -21.32
CA GLU A 151 -1.82 11.15 -21.15
C GLU A 151 -1.53 11.75 -19.77
N TRP A 152 -0.32 11.49 -19.28
CA TRP A 152 0.17 12.16 -18.09
C TRP A 152 0.46 13.63 -18.39
N SER A 153 -0.05 14.51 -17.53
CA SER A 153 0.42 15.89 -17.46
C SER A 153 1.66 15.94 -16.58
N ASP A 154 2.82 15.82 -17.21
CA ASP A 154 4.15 15.90 -16.60
C ASP A 154 4.87 17.14 -17.15
N THR A 155 4.73 18.26 -16.45
CA THR A 155 5.15 19.58 -16.93
C THR A 155 6.12 20.23 -15.95
N THR A 156 6.99 21.10 -16.46
CA THR A 156 7.94 21.85 -15.62
C THR A 156 7.28 22.94 -14.77
N THR A 157 6.00 23.23 -15.00
CA THR A 157 5.27 24.29 -14.29
C THR A 157 4.50 23.80 -13.08
N LEU A 158 4.22 22.49 -13.00
CA LEU A 158 3.48 21.90 -11.89
C LEU A 158 4.45 21.18 -10.96
N THR A 159 4.90 21.90 -9.92
CA THR A 159 5.91 21.41 -8.99
C THR A 159 5.47 21.57 -7.53
N MET A 160 5.97 20.70 -6.67
CA MET A 160 5.95 20.86 -5.22
C MET A 160 6.89 22.02 -4.81
N GLN A 161 6.71 22.50 -3.58
CA GLN A 161 7.54 23.56 -3.00
C GLN A 161 8.82 23.00 -2.38
N ARG A 162 8.84 21.70 -2.05
CA ARG A 162 10.04 20.97 -1.60
C ARG A 162 10.27 19.74 -2.47
N ARG A 163 11.55 19.40 -2.62
CA ARG A 163 12.00 18.14 -3.22
C ARG A 163 11.73 17.00 -2.24
N ARG A 164 11.08 15.93 -2.73
CA ARG A 164 10.72 14.78 -1.92
C ARG A 164 10.87 13.47 -2.68
N TRP A 165 11.51 12.53 -2.01
CA TRP A 165 11.56 11.11 -2.31
C TRP A 165 11.02 10.35 -1.09
N TYR A 166 10.19 9.32 -1.26
CA TYR A 166 9.54 8.62 -0.13
C TYR A 166 8.68 9.50 0.79
N SER A 167 7.98 10.50 0.25
CA SER A 167 7.00 11.26 1.04
C SER A 167 5.76 10.43 1.32
N ALA A 168 5.05 10.73 2.41
CA ALA A 168 3.68 10.27 2.59
C ALA A 168 2.70 11.24 1.90
N ALA A 169 1.57 10.71 1.44
CA ALA A 169 0.45 11.50 0.92
C ALA A 169 -0.87 11.02 1.52
N GLU A 170 -1.72 11.93 1.96
CA GLU A 170 -3.03 11.62 2.54
C GLU A 170 -4.06 12.70 2.14
N PRO A 171 -5.26 12.31 1.66
CA PRO A 171 -6.30 13.28 1.31
C PRO A 171 -6.98 13.82 2.57
N LEU A 172 -7.42 15.07 2.51
CA LEU A 172 -8.20 15.75 3.54
C LEU A 172 -9.69 15.74 3.22
N ALA A 173 -10.51 16.13 4.21
CA ALA A 173 -11.97 16.17 4.08
C ALA A 173 -12.47 17.14 2.99
N ASP A 174 -11.65 18.12 2.61
CA ASP A 174 -11.94 19.06 1.52
C ASP A 174 -11.35 18.62 0.17
N GLY A 175 -10.67 17.48 0.10
CA GLY A 175 -10.06 16.97 -1.12
C GLY A 175 -8.68 17.52 -1.46
N THR A 176 -8.11 18.40 -0.63
CA THR A 176 -6.67 18.72 -0.71
C THR A 176 -5.84 17.54 -0.20
N ILE A 177 -4.58 17.45 -0.62
CA ILE A 177 -3.65 16.37 -0.26
C ILE A 177 -2.57 16.94 0.65
N ALA A 178 -2.36 16.35 1.82
CA ALA A 178 -1.18 16.60 2.64
C ALA A 178 0.00 15.76 2.12
N ILE A 179 1.16 16.38 1.96
CA ILE A 179 2.41 15.74 1.53
C ILE A 179 3.43 15.92 2.64
N ILE A 180 3.95 14.82 3.19
CA ILE A 180 4.67 14.83 4.46
C ILE A 180 6.01 14.12 4.32
N GLY A 181 7.07 14.75 4.84
CA GLY A 181 8.37 14.12 4.99
C GLY A 181 9.07 13.78 3.67
N GLY A 182 10.07 12.90 3.78
CA GLY A 182 10.83 12.37 2.65
C GLY A 182 12.29 12.82 2.65
N TYR A 183 12.99 12.44 1.57
CA TYR A 183 14.38 12.78 1.32
C TYR A 183 14.43 13.87 0.27
N VAL A 184 15.44 14.72 0.36
CA VAL A 184 15.85 15.60 -0.73
C VAL A 184 16.70 14.81 -1.73
N ASN A 185 17.64 14.00 -1.23
CA ASN A 185 18.53 13.16 -2.04
C ASN A 185 18.49 11.74 -1.48
N GLY A 186 18.22 10.74 -2.34
CA GLY A 186 17.88 9.41 -1.87
C GLY A 186 18.98 8.62 -1.15
N GLY A 187 18.56 7.67 -0.30
CA GLY A 187 19.40 6.66 0.35
C GLY A 187 18.62 5.45 0.91
N PHE A 188 19.35 4.55 1.58
CA PHE A 188 18.77 3.40 2.29
C PHE A 188 17.88 3.82 3.47
N ILE A 189 18.36 4.72 4.34
CA ILE A 189 17.57 5.36 5.40
C ILE A 189 17.83 6.87 5.45
N ASN A 190 16.91 7.64 6.02
CA ASN A 190 16.91 9.12 5.96
C ASN A 190 17.79 9.76 7.04
N ARG A 191 19.04 9.31 7.17
CA ARG A 191 20.03 9.88 8.09
C ARG A 191 21.46 9.40 7.81
N ASN A 192 22.42 10.15 8.37
CA ASN A 192 23.78 9.69 8.57
C ASN A 192 23.96 9.04 9.95
N TYR A 193 25.00 8.19 10.10
CA TYR A 193 25.38 7.62 11.39
C TYR A 193 26.76 8.14 11.85
N PRO A 194 26.91 8.61 13.11
CA PRO A 194 25.84 8.83 14.08
C PRO A 194 24.91 9.97 13.66
N ASN A 195 23.65 9.94 14.12
CA ASN A 195 22.61 10.91 13.74
C ASN A 195 22.80 12.27 14.41
N LYS A 196 23.72 13.09 13.88
CA LYS A 196 24.09 14.40 14.46
C LYS A 196 23.16 15.54 14.08
N ASP A 197 22.47 15.44 12.95
CA ASP A 197 21.48 16.41 12.46
C ASP A 197 20.18 15.68 12.14
N PRO A 198 19.35 15.39 13.16
CA PRO A 198 18.16 14.57 12.98
C PRO A 198 17.09 15.24 12.11
N ALA A 199 17.04 16.56 12.04
CA ALA A 199 16.03 17.28 11.27
C ALA A 199 16.33 17.24 9.77
N ARG A 200 17.54 17.65 9.37
CA ARG A 200 17.89 17.87 7.96
C ARG A 200 18.93 16.91 7.42
N SER A 201 19.63 16.18 8.29
CA SER A 201 20.67 15.22 7.90
C SER A 201 21.70 15.78 6.91
N GLY A 202 22.16 17.01 7.16
CA GLY A 202 23.07 17.72 6.25
C GLY A 202 22.41 18.19 4.95
N GLY A 203 21.09 18.42 4.97
CA GLY A 203 20.31 18.87 3.81
C GLY A 203 19.68 17.74 2.99
N ALA A 204 19.92 16.47 3.33
CA ALA A 204 19.38 15.32 2.61
C ALA A 204 17.96 14.91 3.05
N SER A 205 17.47 15.39 4.20
CA SER A 205 16.13 15.10 4.74
C SER A 205 15.19 16.29 4.60
N GLU A 206 13.94 16.03 4.22
CA GLU A 206 12.85 17.02 4.17
C GLU A 206 11.80 16.75 5.27
N PRO A 207 11.94 17.34 6.47
CA PRO A 207 11.04 17.17 7.61
C PRO A 207 9.74 17.99 7.56
N SER A 208 9.44 18.73 6.49
CA SER A 208 8.23 19.55 6.41
C SER A 208 7.00 18.79 5.88
N SER A 209 5.84 19.43 6.08
CA SER A 209 4.60 19.16 5.37
C SER A 209 4.28 20.29 4.39
N GLU A 210 3.59 19.95 3.30
CA GLU A 210 2.97 20.89 2.38
C GLU A 210 1.66 20.32 1.82
N PHE A 211 0.94 21.09 1.00
CA PHE A 211 -0.37 20.69 0.49
C PHE A 211 -0.49 20.83 -1.03
N TYR A 212 -1.32 19.98 -1.63
CA TYR A 212 -1.75 20.11 -3.02
C TYR A 212 -3.29 20.16 -3.14
N PRO A 213 -3.86 21.19 -3.79
CA PRO A 213 -3.22 22.45 -4.17
C PRO A 213 -2.59 23.17 -2.97
N SER A 214 -1.64 24.07 -3.23
CA SER A 214 -0.91 24.78 -2.15
C SER A 214 -1.84 25.56 -1.24
N ARG A 215 -1.61 25.44 0.07
CA ARG A 215 -2.26 26.22 1.14
C ARG A 215 -1.33 27.27 1.76
N GLY A 216 -0.16 27.51 1.15
CA GLY A 216 0.90 28.37 1.70
C GLY A 216 2.24 27.65 1.75
N GLU A 217 3.18 28.26 2.47
CA GLU A 217 4.55 27.77 2.60
C GLU A 217 4.61 26.42 3.36
N PRO A 218 5.54 25.52 3.01
CA PRO A 218 5.78 24.29 3.75
C PRO A 218 6.16 24.56 5.21
N VAL A 219 5.69 23.72 6.12
CA VAL A 219 5.91 23.87 7.56
C VAL A 219 6.60 22.64 8.13
N ASP A 220 7.70 22.84 8.85
CA ASP A 220 8.43 21.77 9.53
C ASP A 220 7.56 21.04 10.56
N MET A 221 7.66 19.72 10.57
CA MET A 221 7.02 18.86 11.56
C MET A 221 8.06 18.38 12.59
N PRO A 222 7.95 18.78 13.87
CA PRO A 222 8.79 18.23 14.94
C PRO A 222 8.82 16.70 14.95
N PHE A 223 7.71 16.05 14.64
CA PHE A 223 7.62 14.60 14.54
C PHE A 223 8.58 13.97 13.52
N MET A 224 8.82 14.63 12.38
CA MET A 224 9.76 14.13 11.37
C MET A 224 11.21 14.18 11.86
N SER A 225 11.53 15.16 12.72
CA SER A 225 12.84 15.24 13.38
C SER A 225 12.97 14.19 14.49
N LEU A 226 11.90 13.93 15.25
CA LEU A 226 11.86 12.89 16.28
C LEU A 226 12.08 11.49 15.70
N THR A 227 11.49 11.22 14.54
CA THR A 227 11.52 9.92 13.86
C THR A 227 12.65 9.78 12.84
N SER A 228 13.61 10.70 12.87
CA SER A 228 14.76 10.78 11.97
C SER A 228 15.42 9.43 11.66
N GLY A 229 15.75 9.22 10.38
CA GLY A 229 16.27 7.97 9.85
C GLY A 229 15.19 7.00 9.39
N LEU A 230 14.12 6.82 10.18
CA LEU A 230 13.06 5.85 9.91
C LEU A 230 11.70 6.55 9.79
N ASN A 231 11.60 7.52 8.88
CA ASN A 231 10.42 8.36 8.67
C ASN A 231 9.93 8.42 7.22
N SER A 232 10.52 7.60 6.35
CA SER A 232 10.18 7.47 4.95
C SER A 232 8.84 6.76 4.80
N TYR A 233 7.94 7.30 3.97
CA TYR A 233 6.58 6.78 3.84
C TYR A 233 5.88 6.62 5.19
N ALA A 234 5.88 7.68 6.00
CA ALA A 234 5.13 7.71 7.25
C ALA A 234 3.68 7.25 7.01
N HIS A 235 3.16 6.39 7.88
CA HIS A 235 1.79 5.91 7.74
C HIS A 235 0.81 6.97 8.19
N THR A 236 -0.05 7.38 7.27
CA THR A 236 -0.96 8.51 7.46
C THR A 236 -2.41 8.07 7.29
N TYR A 237 -3.28 8.47 8.22
CA TYR A 237 -4.72 8.22 8.15
C TYR A 237 -5.48 9.40 8.73
N LEU A 238 -6.37 10.03 7.95
CA LEU A 238 -7.26 11.06 8.48
C LEU A 238 -8.31 10.45 9.42
N MET A 239 -8.49 11.07 10.59
CA MET A 239 -9.39 10.65 11.67
C MET A 239 -10.67 11.48 11.68
N ARG A 240 -11.62 11.13 12.54
CA ARG A 240 -12.96 11.75 12.56
C ARG A 240 -12.94 13.22 12.96
N SER A 241 -11.99 13.62 13.81
CA SER A 241 -11.83 15.03 14.21
C SER A 241 -11.28 15.94 13.10
N GLY A 242 -10.76 15.37 12.01
CA GLY A 242 -9.95 16.10 11.03
C GLY A 242 -8.45 16.12 11.36
N LYS A 243 -8.04 15.64 12.55
CA LYS A 243 -6.63 15.30 12.81
C LYS A 243 -6.22 14.06 12.02
N MET A 244 -4.94 13.91 11.77
CA MET A 244 -4.34 12.81 11.03
C MET A 244 -3.46 11.97 11.96
N LEU A 245 -3.70 10.66 12.00
CA LEU A 245 -2.70 9.75 12.57
C LEU A 245 -1.46 9.77 11.68
N VAL A 246 -0.29 10.00 12.27
CA VAL A 246 1.01 9.87 11.61
C VAL A 246 1.88 8.91 12.43
N GLN A 247 2.34 7.83 11.80
CA GLN A 247 3.20 6.81 12.42
C GLN A 247 4.48 6.63 11.61
N ALA A 248 5.62 6.83 12.27
CA ALA A 248 6.95 6.64 11.72
C ALA A 248 7.88 6.11 12.82
N ASN A 249 8.98 5.45 12.42
CA ASN A 249 9.85 4.72 13.33
C ASN A 249 8.99 3.79 14.22
N TYR A 250 9.04 3.95 15.54
CA TYR A 250 8.07 3.36 16.48
C TYR A 250 7.19 4.41 17.18
N SER A 251 7.21 5.67 16.76
CA SER A 251 6.44 6.75 17.37
C SER A 251 5.15 7.04 16.59
N THR A 252 4.15 7.57 17.29
CA THR A 252 2.82 7.86 16.73
C THR A 252 2.30 9.18 17.27
N ILE A 253 1.67 9.98 16.40
CA ILE A 253 0.99 11.22 16.79
C ILE A 253 -0.40 11.32 16.15
N LEU A 254 -1.26 12.17 16.71
CA LEU A 254 -2.33 12.86 15.99
C LEU A 254 -1.84 14.26 15.61
N TRP A 255 -1.73 14.53 14.32
CA TRP A 255 -1.33 15.82 13.77
C TRP A 255 -2.55 16.61 13.29
N ASN A 256 -2.63 17.89 13.63
CA ASN A 256 -3.64 18.79 13.06
C ASN A 256 -3.07 19.48 11.80
N PRO A 257 -3.55 19.15 10.59
CA PRO A 257 -3.02 19.71 9.35
C PRO A 257 -3.26 21.22 9.20
N ASP A 258 -4.23 21.80 9.90
CA ASP A 258 -4.56 23.21 9.77
C ASP A 258 -3.74 24.10 10.73
N THR A 259 -3.30 23.56 11.88
CA THR A 259 -2.56 24.31 12.91
C THR A 259 -1.11 23.85 13.09
N ASN A 260 -0.73 22.73 12.47
CA ASN A 260 0.54 22.03 12.68
C ASN A 260 0.77 21.54 14.13
N GLU A 261 -0.29 21.44 14.94
CA GLU A 261 -0.20 20.93 16.31
C GLU A 261 -0.05 19.39 16.29
N GLU A 262 0.85 18.87 17.13
CA GLU A 262 1.12 17.45 17.27
C GLU A 262 0.72 16.96 18.67
N GLU A 263 -0.15 15.95 18.73
CA GLU A 263 -0.53 15.25 19.95
C GLU A 263 0.13 13.88 19.98
N VAL A 264 0.97 13.63 20.98
CA VAL A 264 1.70 12.36 21.10
C VAL A 264 0.77 11.24 21.55
N LEU A 265 0.77 10.15 20.79
CA LEU A 265 0.14 8.88 21.16
C LEU A 265 1.21 7.90 21.70
N PRO A 266 0.81 6.77 22.33
CA PRO A 266 1.76 5.77 22.76
C PRO A 266 2.67 5.28 21.62
N ASN A 267 3.89 4.88 21.98
CA ASN A 267 4.81 4.26 21.03
C ASN A 267 4.35 2.83 20.68
N MET A 268 4.72 2.37 19.48
CA MET A 268 4.52 1.01 19.00
C MET A 268 5.13 0.01 19.99
N PRO A 269 4.36 -0.98 20.47
CA PRO A 269 4.88 -2.05 21.33
C PRO A 269 6.09 -2.75 20.72
N ASN A 270 7.02 -3.17 21.58
CA ASN A 270 8.27 -3.85 21.19
C ASN A 270 9.16 -3.07 20.21
N GLN A 271 8.88 -1.79 19.97
CA GLN A 271 9.59 -0.92 19.02
C GLN A 271 9.71 -1.55 17.61
N VAL A 272 8.69 -2.30 17.18
CA VAL A 272 8.68 -2.88 15.83
C VAL A 272 8.55 -1.76 14.79
N ILE A 273 9.52 -1.64 13.89
CA ILE A 273 9.50 -0.66 12.80
C ILE A 273 8.61 -1.19 11.68
N ARG A 274 7.66 -0.35 11.25
CA ARG A 274 6.70 -0.69 10.19
C ARG A 274 6.88 0.13 8.92
N VAL A 275 7.44 1.33 9.01
CA VAL A 275 7.71 2.17 7.84
C VAL A 275 8.91 1.64 7.04
N TYR A 276 9.14 2.19 5.85
CA TYR A 276 10.34 1.86 5.09
C TYR A 276 11.63 2.12 5.92
N PRO A 277 12.64 1.23 5.85
CA PRO A 277 12.74 0.05 4.98
C PRO A 277 12.22 -1.25 5.63
N ALA A 278 11.74 -1.23 6.88
CA ALA A 278 11.15 -2.42 7.51
C ALA A 278 9.84 -2.86 6.82
N SER A 279 9.04 -1.90 6.37
CA SER A 279 7.87 -2.06 5.50
C SER A 279 6.88 -3.14 5.97
N GLY A 280 6.32 -2.97 7.17
CA GLY A 280 5.19 -3.78 7.63
C GLY A 280 3.91 -3.42 6.88
N GLY A 281 2.97 -4.36 6.82
CA GLY A 281 1.65 -4.10 6.27
C GLY A 281 0.82 -3.27 7.23
N VAL A 282 0.28 -2.16 6.74
CA VAL A 282 -0.57 -1.24 7.52
C VAL A 282 -1.84 -0.94 6.74
N ALA A 283 -2.98 -0.93 7.42
CA ALA A 283 -4.26 -0.55 6.83
C ALA A 283 -5.29 -0.14 7.88
N MET A 284 -6.21 0.74 7.50
CA MET A 284 -7.39 1.04 8.30
C MET A 284 -8.40 -0.11 8.22
N LEU A 285 -8.92 -0.54 9.37
CA LEU A 285 -9.96 -1.55 9.47
C LEU A 285 -11.29 -1.03 8.88
N PRO A 286 -12.20 -1.93 8.45
CA PRO A 286 -13.51 -1.56 7.90
C PRO A 286 -14.29 -0.55 8.76
N LEU A 287 -14.73 0.54 8.14
CA LEU A 287 -15.64 1.51 8.76
C LEU A 287 -17.09 1.03 8.57
N ARG A 288 -17.79 0.73 9.66
CA ARG A 288 -19.11 0.09 9.62
C ARG A 288 -20.11 0.80 10.52
N PRO A 289 -21.43 0.65 10.28
CA PRO A 289 -22.44 1.10 11.23
C PRO A 289 -22.22 0.51 12.64
N THR A 290 -21.78 -0.75 12.73
CA THR A 290 -21.58 -1.48 13.99
C THR A 290 -20.46 -0.93 14.86
N ASN A 291 -19.44 -0.30 14.26
CA ASN A 291 -18.36 0.36 14.99
C ASN A 291 -18.49 1.89 14.97
N LEU A 292 -19.68 2.41 14.65
CA LEU A 292 -19.98 3.84 14.52
C LEU A 292 -19.02 4.57 13.56
N TYR A 293 -18.50 3.84 12.58
CA TYR A 293 -17.47 4.30 11.65
C TYR A 293 -16.23 4.86 12.36
N ASN A 294 -15.82 4.26 13.48
CA ASN A 294 -14.63 4.71 14.19
C ASN A 294 -13.35 4.15 13.56
N PRO A 295 -12.37 4.99 13.17
CA PRO A 295 -11.10 4.51 12.63
C PRO A 295 -10.29 3.70 13.65
N THR A 296 -9.89 2.50 13.23
CA THR A 296 -8.86 1.69 13.89
C THR A 296 -7.85 1.27 12.83
N VAL A 297 -6.56 1.42 13.12
CA VAL A 297 -5.47 1.07 12.19
C VAL A 297 -4.79 -0.20 12.68
N LEU A 298 -4.56 -1.13 11.75
CA LEU A 298 -3.84 -2.39 11.95
C LEU A 298 -2.42 -2.26 11.42
N PHE A 299 -1.45 -2.74 12.19
CA PHE A 299 -0.01 -2.76 11.86
C PHE A 299 0.53 -4.18 12.02
N CYS A 300 1.04 -4.80 10.95
CA CYS A 300 1.50 -6.20 10.93
C CYS A 300 2.83 -6.36 10.17
N GLY A 301 3.69 -7.33 10.54
CA GLY A 301 5.00 -7.50 9.89
C GLY A 301 6.13 -6.51 10.25
N GLY A 302 7.00 -6.17 9.31
CA GLY A 302 8.12 -5.26 9.58
C GLY A 302 9.24 -5.91 10.40
N MET A 303 10.02 -5.11 11.15
CA MET A 303 11.24 -5.58 11.79
C MET A 303 11.42 -5.06 13.22
N SER A 304 11.87 -5.94 14.11
CA SER A 304 12.11 -5.64 15.53
C SER A 304 13.50 -6.05 16.03
N GLU A 305 14.28 -6.80 15.23
CA GLU A 305 15.58 -7.35 15.62
C GLU A 305 16.75 -6.58 14.99
N MET A 306 16.65 -5.24 14.97
CA MET A 306 17.71 -4.34 14.51
C MET A 306 17.90 -3.21 15.50
N SER A 307 19.13 -3.05 16.00
CA SER A 307 19.51 -1.90 16.82
C SER A 307 19.60 -0.63 15.98
N ASP A 308 19.66 0.54 16.65
CA ASP A 308 19.86 1.81 15.96
C ASP A 308 21.13 1.80 15.08
N TYR A 309 22.20 1.12 15.48
CA TYR A 309 23.42 1.00 14.67
C TYR A 309 23.19 0.19 13.39
N ASP A 310 22.43 -0.90 13.48
CA ASP A 310 22.25 -1.87 12.40
C ASP A 310 21.54 -1.27 11.19
N TRP A 311 20.62 -0.32 11.42
CA TRP A 311 19.95 0.42 10.36
C TRP A 311 20.91 1.21 9.45
N GLY A 312 22.12 1.51 9.91
CA GLY A 312 23.16 2.12 9.08
C GLY A 312 22.89 3.59 8.76
N ASN A 313 23.08 3.96 7.49
CA ASN A 313 23.02 5.34 6.99
C ASN A 313 22.39 5.41 5.57
N PHE A 314 22.47 6.56 4.91
CA PHE A 314 21.99 6.74 3.53
C PHE A 314 22.59 5.75 2.53
N SER A 315 23.77 5.20 2.76
CA SER A 315 24.44 4.37 1.75
C SER A 315 24.05 2.89 1.85
N TRP A 316 24.00 2.33 3.06
CA TRP A 316 23.69 0.90 3.27
C TRP A 316 23.41 0.57 4.75
N PRO A 317 22.77 -0.58 5.04
CA PRO A 317 22.68 -1.11 6.38
C PRO A 317 24.05 -1.55 6.92
N PHE A 318 24.20 -1.56 8.24
CA PHE A 318 25.44 -1.99 8.91
C PHE A 318 25.47 -3.47 9.28
N VAL A 319 24.45 -4.20 8.83
CA VAL A 319 24.30 -5.64 9.01
C VAL A 319 23.79 -6.29 7.72
N ASN A 320 23.90 -7.61 7.66
CA ASN A 320 23.29 -8.42 6.61
C ASN A 320 21.80 -8.58 6.90
N THR A 321 20.99 -7.63 6.42
CA THR A 321 19.55 -7.58 6.69
C THR A 321 18.84 -8.87 6.28
N TRP A 322 19.24 -9.50 5.16
CA TRP A 322 18.65 -10.76 4.67
C TRP A 322 18.80 -11.96 5.62
N GLU A 323 19.61 -11.86 6.68
CA GLU A 323 19.77 -12.87 7.73
C GLU A 323 18.84 -12.63 8.93
N ILE A 324 18.20 -11.46 9.00
CA ILE A 324 17.38 -11.04 10.15
C ILE A 324 15.91 -11.37 9.88
N PRO A 325 15.24 -12.12 10.78
CA PRO A 325 13.83 -12.46 10.62
C PRO A 325 12.93 -11.24 10.73
N SER A 326 11.90 -11.22 9.90
CA SER A 326 10.81 -10.25 9.99
C SER A 326 9.83 -10.62 11.12
N SER A 327 9.18 -9.61 11.68
CA SER A 327 8.25 -9.78 12.79
C SER A 327 6.93 -10.42 12.34
N LYS A 328 6.31 -11.19 13.24
CA LYS A 328 4.93 -11.68 13.12
C LYS A 328 3.91 -10.77 13.80
N ASP A 329 4.41 -9.87 14.63
CA ASP A 329 3.60 -9.07 15.55
C ASP A 329 2.56 -8.24 14.81
N CYS A 330 1.34 -8.23 15.33
CA CYS A 330 0.26 -7.37 14.88
C CYS A 330 -0.27 -6.51 16.04
N GLN A 331 -0.47 -5.22 15.78
CA GLN A 331 -1.01 -4.26 16.74
C GLN A 331 -2.16 -3.49 16.12
N ARG A 332 -3.20 -3.21 16.91
CA ARG A 332 -4.28 -2.30 16.56
C ARG A 332 -4.16 -1.00 17.35
N LEU A 333 -4.51 0.12 16.74
CA LEU A 333 -4.66 1.40 17.43
C LEU A 333 -5.95 2.06 16.98
N THR A 334 -6.80 2.39 17.95
CA THR A 334 -7.93 3.32 17.77
C THR A 334 -7.48 4.69 18.25
N PRO A 335 -7.15 5.64 17.35
CA PRO A 335 -6.52 6.89 17.75
C PRO A 335 -7.47 7.84 18.50
N GLU A 336 -8.77 7.71 18.22
CA GLU A 336 -9.83 8.51 18.84
C GLU A 336 -10.92 7.58 19.43
N PRO A 337 -10.70 6.97 20.60
CA PRO A 337 -11.70 6.11 21.24
C PRO A 337 -12.98 6.90 21.58
N LEU A 338 -14.15 6.33 21.27
CA LEU A 338 -15.45 7.00 21.50
C LEU A 338 -16.01 6.81 22.91
N ASP A 339 -15.45 5.88 23.67
CA ASP A 339 -15.83 5.59 25.04
C ASP A 339 -15.12 6.51 26.06
N GLY A 340 -14.28 7.44 25.58
CA GLY A 340 -13.51 8.36 26.41
C GLY A 340 -12.25 7.75 27.03
N SER A 341 -11.88 6.52 26.63
CA SER A 341 -10.59 5.93 27.02
C SER A 341 -9.42 6.63 26.32
N THR A 342 -8.23 6.51 26.90
CA THR A 342 -6.99 6.98 26.27
C THR A 342 -6.59 6.04 25.14
N ALA A 343 -6.20 6.58 23.99
CA ALA A 343 -5.68 5.78 22.88
C ALA A 343 -4.51 4.88 23.33
N ALA A 344 -4.58 3.60 23.01
CA ALA A 344 -3.56 2.62 23.33
C ALA A 344 -3.43 1.59 22.21
N TYR A 345 -2.21 1.09 22.00
CA TYR A 345 -2.00 -0.07 21.15
C TYR A 345 -2.53 -1.32 21.83
N GLU A 346 -3.29 -2.12 21.08
CA GLU A 346 -3.82 -3.41 21.49
C GLU A 346 -3.14 -4.52 20.69
N GLN A 347 -2.62 -5.53 21.41
CA GLN A 347 -2.06 -6.73 20.79
C GLN A 347 -3.14 -7.47 20.00
N ASP A 348 -2.85 -7.75 18.73
CA ASP A 348 -3.68 -8.59 17.87
C ASP A 348 -3.04 -9.97 17.66
N ASP A 349 -3.70 -10.83 16.89
CA ASP A 349 -3.19 -12.13 16.47
C ASP A 349 -1.93 -11.97 15.63
N ASP A 350 -0.87 -12.67 16.03
CA ASP A 350 0.34 -12.81 15.22
C ASP A 350 0.01 -13.36 13.84
N MET A 351 0.69 -12.84 12.83
CA MET A 351 0.66 -13.40 11.48
C MET A 351 1.14 -14.87 11.50
N ILE A 352 0.61 -15.68 10.57
CA ILE A 352 1.03 -17.08 10.38
C ILE A 352 2.56 -17.19 10.25
N GLN A 353 3.15 -16.30 9.47
CA GLN A 353 4.60 -16.16 9.31
C GLN A 353 5.02 -14.69 9.29
N GLY A 354 6.27 -14.42 9.66
CA GLY A 354 6.81 -13.06 9.63
C GLY A 354 6.87 -12.54 8.20
N ARG A 355 6.66 -11.23 8.02
CA ARG A 355 6.67 -10.60 6.70
C ARG A 355 7.19 -9.15 6.76
N THR A 356 8.33 -8.88 6.14
CA THR A 356 8.70 -7.53 5.65
C THR A 356 8.10 -7.33 4.26
N MET A 357 7.85 -6.10 3.85
CA MET A 357 7.26 -5.74 2.56
C MET A 357 5.90 -6.42 2.30
N GLY A 358 5.19 -6.77 3.37
CA GLY A 358 3.84 -7.31 3.28
C GLY A 358 2.85 -6.20 2.99
N GLN A 359 1.96 -6.42 2.04
CA GLN A 359 0.96 -5.44 1.65
C GLN A 359 -0.45 -5.95 1.95
N PHE A 360 -1.24 -5.11 2.63
CA PHE A 360 -2.68 -5.32 2.78
C PHE A 360 -3.46 -4.78 1.58
N VAL A 361 -4.36 -5.61 1.06
CA VAL A 361 -5.42 -5.22 0.12
C VAL A 361 -6.76 -5.46 0.79
N THR A 362 -7.54 -4.40 1.04
CA THR A 362 -8.89 -4.54 1.62
C THR A 362 -9.86 -5.07 0.58
N LEU A 363 -10.53 -6.18 0.87
CA LEU A 363 -11.48 -6.84 -0.02
C LEU A 363 -12.92 -6.32 0.19
N PRO A 364 -13.84 -6.53 -0.78
CA PRO A 364 -15.23 -6.08 -0.69
C PRO A 364 -16.04 -6.65 0.48
N ASP A 365 -15.63 -7.77 1.07
CA ASP A 365 -16.27 -8.35 2.27
C ASP A 365 -15.73 -7.78 3.58
N GLY A 366 -14.75 -6.88 3.50
CA GLY A 366 -14.08 -6.25 4.63
C GLY A 366 -12.98 -7.11 5.25
N LYS A 367 -12.69 -8.29 4.68
CA LYS A 367 -11.44 -9.01 5.00
C LYS A 367 -10.28 -8.37 4.27
N MET A 368 -9.06 -8.68 4.71
CA MET A 368 -7.86 -8.01 4.22
C MET A 368 -6.87 -9.07 3.77
N LEU A 369 -6.52 -9.04 2.47
CA LEU A 369 -5.55 -9.96 1.89
C LEU A 369 -4.14 -9.43 2.13
N MET A 370 -3.27 -10.27 2.69
CA MET A 370 -1.84 -10.02 2.86
C MET A 370 -1.06 -10.77 1.78
N VAL A 371 -0.35 -10.03 0.93
CA VAL A 371 0.50 -10.53 -0.17
C VAL A 371 1.87 -9.87 -0.12
N ASN A 372 2.77 -10.28 -1.02
CA ASN A 372 4.12 -9.73 -1.21
C ASN A 372 5.04 -9.89 0.00
N GLY A 373 6.32 -9.62 -0.19
CA GLY A 373 7.31 -9.54 0.87
C GLY A 373 8.10 -10.80 1.16
N GLY A 374 9.00 -10.68 2.15
CA GLY A 374 9.99 -11.69 2.53
C GLY A 374 9.90 -12.02 4.03
N ALA A 375 10.29 -13.24 4.39
CA ALA A 375 10.38 -13.64 5.79
C ALA A 375 11.62 -13.06 6.48
N THR A 376 12.61 -12.56 5.73
CA THR A 376 13.82 -11.91 6.27
C THR A 376 14.18 -10.62 5.53
N GLY A 377 14.90 -9.74 6.22
CA GLY A 377 15.48 -8.51 5.69
C GLY A 377 14.53 -7.33 5.51
N THR A 378 14.99 -6.36 4.72
CA THR A 378 14.35 -5.05 4.54
C THR A 378 14.00 -4.81 3.07
N ALA A 379 13.10 -3.87 2.84
CA ALA A 379 13.01 -3.15 1.58
C ALA A 379 14.33 -2.44 1.23
N GLY A 380 14.48 -2.10 -0.05
CA GLY A 380 15.67 -1.47 -0.59
C GLY A 380 16.59 -2.46 -1.30
N TYR A 381 17.63 -1.91 -1.89
CA TYR A 381 18.70 -2.63 -2.55
C TYR A 381 20.04 -2.00 -2.21
N SER A 382 21.13 -2.76 -2.31
CA SER A 382 22.50 -2.26 -2.15
C SER A 382 23.48 -3.23 -2.80
N THR A 383 24.66 -2.74 -3.21
CA THR A 383 25.77 -3.58 -3.67
C THR A 383 26.62 -4.14 -2.53
N GLN A 384 26.41 -3.66 -1.30
CA GLN A 384 27.14 -4.07 -0.11
C GLN A 384 26.38 -3.75 1.20
N THR A 385 26.87 -4.29 2.31
CA THR A 385 26.56 -3.84 3.67
C THR A 385 27.87 -3.48 4.37
N LEU A 386 27.83 -3.01 5.62
CA LEU A 386 29.07 -2.86 6.39
C LEU A 386 29.79 -4.19 6.64
N LEU A 387 29.05 -5.32 6.67
CA LEU A 387 29.62 -6.64 6.95
C LEU A 387 30.02 -7.41 5.68
N THR A 388 29.29 -7.19 4.59
CA THR A 388 29.56 -7.78 3.28
C THR A 388 29.98 -6.66 2.33
N THR A 389 31.29 -6.44 2.19
CA THR A 389 31.88 -5.29 1.47
C THR A 389 32.14 -5.54 -0.02
N SER A 390 31.77 -6.71 -0.54
CA SER A 390 31.90 -7.05 -1.96
C SER A 390 30.56 -7.53 -2.50
N PHE A 391 30.18 -7.00 -3.67
CA PHE A 391 28.97 -7.43 -4.36
C PHE A 391 28.98 -8.93 -4.70
N SER A 392 30.15 -9.52 -4.96
CA SER A 392 30.28 -10.97 -5.21
C SER A 392 29.82 -11.85 -4.05
N ASP A 393 29.79 -11.29 -2.85
CA ASP A 393 29.49 -12.00 -1.61
C ASP A 393 28.03 -11.76 -1.17
N MET A 394 27.29 -10.91 -1.90
CA MET A 394 25.86 -10.69 -1.69
C MET A 394 25.07 -11.90 -2.24
N PRO A 395 24.38 -12.69 -1.39
CA PRO A 395 23.80 -13.97 -1.80
C PRO A 395 22.59 -13.83 -2.73
N TYR A 396 21.95 -12.66 -2.76
CA TYR A 396 20.69 -12.41 -3.47
C TYR A 396 20.80 -11.25 -4.47
N GLY A 397 21.99 -11.03 -5.03
CA GLY A 397 22.27 -9.85 -5.83
C GLY A 397 22.14 -8.58 -4.98
N MET A 398 21.51 -7.54 -5.49
CA MET A 398 21.37 -6.28 -4.75
C MET A 398 20.28 -6.30 -3.67
N SER A 399 19.46 -7.36 -3.58
CA SER A 399 18.35 -7.44 -2.62
C SER A 399 18.83 -7.42 -1.17
N LEU A 400 18.23 -6.54 -0.36
CA LEU A 400 18.41 -6.50 1.09
C LEU A 400 17.43 -7.41 1.86
N SER A 401 16.67 -8.23 1.13
CA SER A 401 15.73 -9.21 1.67
C SER A 401 15.97 -10.60 1.09
N GLY A 402 15.62 -11.61 1.88
CA GLY A 402 15.63 -13.02 1.51
C GLY A 402 14.32 -13.72 1.87
N GLU A 403 14.26 -15.02 1.59
CA GLU A 403 13.13 -15.90 1.92
C GLU A 403 11.75 -15.34 1.49
N PRO A 404 11.47 -15.18 0.18
CA PRO A 404 10.21 -14.65 -0.31
C PRO A 404 9.00 -15.40 0.25
N THR A 405 8.01 -14.66 0.73
CA THR A 405 6.77 -15.25 1.21
C THR A 405 5.76 -15.39 0.07
N LEU A 406 5.74 -16.57 -0.54
CA LEU A 406 4.95 -16.86 -1.75
C LEU A 406 3.46 -17.11 -1.50
N LYS A 407 3.10 -17.54 -0.28
CA LYS A 407 1.71 -17.86 0.05
C LYS A 407 1.00 -16.62 0.61
N PRO A 408 -0.16 -16.22 0.06
CA PRO A 408 -1.00 -15.19 0.66
C PRO A 408 -1.58 -15.64 2.00
N ALA A 409 -2.02 -14.67 2.80
CA ALA A 409 -2.85 -14.92 3.97
C ALA A 409 -4.04 -13.95 3.96
N ILE A 410 -5.17 -14.36 4.53
CA ILE A 410 -6.33 -13.50 4.76
C ILE A 410 -6.43 -13.18 6.24
N TYR A 411 -6.74 -11.92 6.51
CA TYR A 411 -7.08 -11.43 7.84
C TYR A 411 -8.57 -11.07 7.89
N ASP A 412 -9.28 -11.63 8.86
CA ASP A 412 -10.69 -11.32 9.15
C ASP A 412 -10.77 -10.49 10.45
N PRO A 413 -11.05 -9.17 10.35
CA PRO A 413 -11.08 -8.30 11.53
C PRO A 413 -12.20 -8.64 12.52
N GLU A 414 -13.27 -9.30 12.05
CA GLU A 414 -14.47 -9.65 12.83
C GLU A 414 -14.38 -11.06 13.43
N ALA A 415 -13.40 -11.86 13.02
CA ALA A 415 -13.17 -13.16 13.62
C ALA A 415 -12.72 -13.01 15.09
N PRO A 416 -13.07 -13.99 15.96
CA PRO A 416 -12.59 -14.01 17.33
C PRO A 416 -11.05 -13.99 17.39
N GLN A 417 -10.51 -13.36 18.43
CA GLN A 417 -9.07 -13.40 18.71
C GLN A 417 -8.57 -14.85 18.76
N GLY A 418 -7.39 -15.08 18.19
CA GLY A 418 -6.77 -16.39 17.93
C GLY A 418 -7.20 -17.04 16.61
N LYS A 419 -8.09 -16.41 15.83
CA LYS A 419 -8.66 -16.98 14.59
C LYS A 419 -8.73 -15.96 13.44
N ARG A 420 -8.09 -14.81 13.56
CA ARG A 420 -8.18 -13.74 12.56
C ARG A 420 -7.37 -14.02 11.30
N TRP A 421 -6.31 -14.81 11.41
CA TRP A 421 -5.47 -15.19 10.26
C TRP A 421 -5.79 -16.57 9.71
N SER A 422 -5.81 -16.70 8.38
CA SER A 422 -5.90 -17.98 7.67
C SER A 422 -5.16 -17.91 6.33
N ASP A 423 -4.61 -19.03 5.89
CA ASP A 423 -4.08 -19.23 4.53
C ASP A 423 -4.69 -20.49 3.88
N LYS A 424 -5.77 -21.00 4.47
CA LYS A 424 -6.40 -22.26 4.07
C LYS A 424 -7.05 -22.09 2.70
N GLY A 425 -6.72 -23.01 1.79
CA GLY A 425 -7.23 -23.02 0.42
C GLY A 425 -6.48 -22.08 -0.52
N PHE A 426 -5.46 -21.35 -0.06
CA PHE A 426 -4.65 -20.49 -0.92
C PHE A 426 -3.46 -21.24 -1.51
N ALA A 427 -3.27 -21.11 -2.81
CA ALA A 427 -2.06 -21.50 -3.52
C ALA A 427 -0.90 -20.56 -3.15
N ALA A 428 0.33 -21.01 -3.39
CA ALA A 428 1.50 -20.14 -3.37
C ALA A 428 1.76 -19.60 -4.79
N SER A 429 2.17 -18.34 -4.89
CA SER A 429 2.70 -17.78 -6.13
C SER A 429 4.02 -18.49 -6.49
N THR A 430 4.39 -18.43 -7.77
CA THR A 430 5.71 -18.89 -8.23
C THR A 430 6.70 -17.73 -8.40
N ILE A 431 6.25 -16.49 -8.20
CA ILE A 431 7.02 -15.27 -8.44
C ILE A 431 7.35 -14.59 -7.11
N PRO A 432 8.63 -14.43 -6.76
CA PRO A 432 9.04 -13.62 -5.62
C PRO A 432 8.63 -12.15 -5.80
N ARG A 433 7.71 -11.67 -4.96
CA ARG A 433 7.28 -10.26 -4.92
C ARG A 433 7.95 -9.56 -3.74
N LEU A 434 9.16 -9.05 -3.92
CA LEU A 434 9.93 -8.37 -2.85
C LEU A 434 9.82 -6.85 -3.05
N TYR A 435 10.93 -6.13 -2.88
CA TYR A 435 11.00 -4.69 -3.05
C TYR A 435 10.53 -4.27 -4.45
N HIS A 436 9.78 -3.16 -4.52
CA HIS A 436 9.09 -2.69 -5.74
C HIS A 436 8.04 -3.64 -6.30
N SER A 437 7.41 -4.45 -5.46
CA SER A 437 6.16 -5.12 -5.80
C SER A 437 4.95 -4.35 -5.28
N THR A 438 3.81 -4.52 -5.96
CA THR A 438 2.54 -3.90 -5.61
C THR A 438 1.38 -4.87 -5.78
N ALA A 439 0.28 -4.60 -5.10
CA ALA A 439 -0.98 -5.31 -5.24
C ALA A 439 -2.16 -4.33 -5.18
N ILE A 440 -3.24 -4.59 -5.91
CA ILE A 440 -4.42 -3.72 -5.90
C ILE A 440 -5.72 -4.46 -6.20
N LEU A 441 -6.81 -4.08 -5.53
CA LEU A 441 -8.15 -4.63 -5.76
C LEU A 441 -8.70 -4.15 -7.12
N LEU A 442 -9.18 -5.09 -7.94
CA LEU A 442 -9.81 -4.83 -9.23
C LEU A 442 -11.34 -4.71 -9.11
N PRO A 443 -12.02 -4.08 -10.10
CA PRO A 443 -13.48 -3.94 -10.12
C PRO A 443 -14.24 -5.26 -10.09
N ASP A 444 -13.66 -6.33 -10.62
CA ASP A 444 -14.25 -7.68 -10.57
C ASP A 444 -14.03 -8.36 -9.21
N ALA A 445 -13.50 -7.64 -8.21
CA ALA A 445 -13.12 -8.12 -6.89
C ALA A 445 -11.90 -9.07 -6.86
N SER A 446 -11.23 -9.34 -7.98
CA SER A 446 -9.92 -10.01 -7.93
C SER A 446 -8.81 -9.05 -7.50
N VAL A 447 -7.59 -9.54 -7.26
CA VAL A 447 -6.45 -8.72 -6.87
C VAL A 447 -5.34 -8.85 -7.90
N LEU A 448 -4.97 -7.74 -8.54
CA LEU A 448 -3.79 -7.67 -9.41
C LEU A 448 -2.54 -7.56 -8.56
N ILE A 449 -1.54 -8.39 -8.81
CA ILE A 449 -0.24 -8.41 -8.13
C ILE A 449 0.84 -8.32 -9.21
N ALA A 450 1.73 -7.34 -9.10
CA ALA A 450 2.70 -7.06 -10.13
C ALA A 450 4.01 -6.52 -9.58
N GLY A 451 4.98 -6.37 -10.49
CA GLY A 451 6.31 -5.89 -10.17
C GLY A 451 7.18 -6.91 -9.43
N SER A 452 8.42 -6.49 -9.28
CA SER A 452 9.35 -6.71 -8.19
C SER A 452 10.67 -6.33 -8.84
N ASN A 453 11.38 -5.40 -8.23
CA ASN A 453 12.64 -4.91 -8.77
C ASN A 453 13.60 -4.51 -7.63
N PRO A 454 14.20 -5.48 -6.92
CA PRO A 454 15.19 -5.21 -5.89
C PRO A 454 16.58 -4.88 -6.46
N ASN A 455 16.64 -4.25 -7.63
CA ASN A 455 17.86 -3.94 -8.37
C ASN A 455 17.89 -2.45 -8.70
N LEU A 456 19.09 -1.88 -8.88
CA LEU A 456 19.25 -0.47 -9.22
C LEU A 456 18.72 -0.13 -10.62
N ASP A 457 18.97 -1.00 -11.60
CA ASP A 457 18.47 -0.92 -12.99
C ASP A 457 17.84 -2.28 -13.37
N VAL A 458 17.35 -2.41 -14.60
CA VAL A 458 16.77 -3.65 -15.13
C VAL A 458 17.79 -4.78 -15.10
N ASN A 459 17.50 -5.83 -14.32
CA ASN A 459 18.30 -7.05 -14.27
C ASN A 459 17.40 -8.28 -14.31
N LEU A 460 17.41 -8.98 -15.45
CA LEU A 460 16.56 -10.16 -15.69
C LEU A 460 17.24 -11.49 -15.34
N THR A 461 18.49 -11.46 -14.87
CA THR A 461 19.33 -12.66 -14.71
C THR A 461 19.79 -12.93 -13.28
N THR A 462 19.59 -11.97 -12.37
CA THR A 462 19.89 -12.12 -10.95
C THR A 462 18.90 -13.06 -10.24
N VAL A 463 19.19 -13.39 -8.97
CA VAL A 463 18.37 -14.29 -8.14
C VAL A 463 16.94 -13.77 -7.98
N PHE A 464 16.78 -12.47 -7.73
CA PHE A 464 15.49 -11.79 -7.68
C PHE A 464 15.40 -10.75 -8.81
N PRO A 465 14.98 -11.17 -10.02
CA PRO A 465 15.05 -10.34 -11.21
C PRO A 465 13.99 -9.24 -11.21
N THR A 466 14.24 -8.21 -12.01
CA THR A 466 13.20 -7.25 -12.43
C THR A 466 12.06 -8.02 -13.09
N THR A 467 10.85 -7.85 -12.58
CA THR A 467 9.68 -8.63 -13.00
C THR A 467 8.61 -7.74 -13.64
N TYR A 468 8.24 -8.06 -14.88
CA TYR A 468 7.12 -7.45 -15.63
C TYR A 468 5.89 -8.35 -15.69
N GLN A 469 6.02 -9.62 -15.28
CA GLN A 469 4.91 -10.56 -15.25
C GLN A 469 3.97 -10.21 -14.10
N ALA A 470 2.70 -9.97 -14.39
CA ALA A 470 1.65 -9.79 -13.40
C ALA A 470 0.93 -11.12 -13.12
N GLU A 471 0.34 -11.22 -11.94
CA GLU A 471 -0.56 -12.29 -11.54
C GLU A 471 -1.89 -11.69 -11.07
N ILE A 472 -2.98 -12.43 -11.25
CA ILE A 472 -4.27 -12.12 -10.66
C ILE A 472 -4.54 -13.17 -9.59
N PHE A 473 -4.75 -12.75 -8.35
CA PHE A 473 -5.22 -13.61 -7.28
C PHE A 473 -6.74 -13.53 -7.16
N TYR A 474 -7.39 -14.68 -7.08
CA TYR A 474 -8.84 -14.79 -6.88
C TYR A 474 -9.14 -15.14 -5.42
N PRO A 475 -9.72 -14.23 -4.60
CA PRO A 475 -10.12 -14.55 -3.23
C PRO A 475 -11.20 -15.65 -3.15
N SER A 476 -11.41 -16.23 -1.97
CA SER A 476 -12.26 -17.42 -1.78
C SER A 476 -13.70 -17.28 -2.27
N TYR A 477 -14.26 -16.07 -2.34
CA TYR A 477 -15.62 -15.85 -2.86
C TYR A 477 -15.75 -16.13 -4.36
N PHE A 478 -14.65 -16.28 -5.11
CA PHE A 478 -14.69 -16.78 -6.49
C PHE A 478 -15.07 -18.27 -6.61
N ASN A 479 -15.22 -18.98 -5.48
CA ASN A 479 -15.82 -20.33 -5.45
C ASN A 479 -17.36 -20.29 -5.41
N ALA A 480 -17.97 -19.11 -5.30
CA ALA A 480 -19.42 -19.00 -5.30
C ALA A 480 -19.99 -19.38 -6.67
N LYS A 481 -21.05 -20.21 -6.66
CA LYS A 481 -21.78 -20.58 -7.88
C LYS A 481 -22.59 -19.42 -8.46
N VAL A 482 -22.98 -18.47 -7.61
CA VAL A 482 -23.82 -17.32 -7.97
C VAL A 482 -23.14 -16.06 -7.50
N ARG A 483 -23.05 -15.07 -8.39
CA ARG A 483 -22.57 -13.74 -8.07
C ARG A 483 -23.74 -12.74 -8.10
N PRO A 484 -23.84 -11.80 -7.13
CA PRO A 484 -24.91 -10.82 -7.15
C PRO A 484 -24.85 -9.88 -8.36
N GLU A 485 -26.01 -9.60 -8.96
CA GLU A 485 -26.18 -8.65 -10.07
C GLU A 485 -27.15 -7.51 -9.71
N PRO A 486 -26.78 -6.63 -8.76
CA PRO A 486 -27.64 -5.55 -8.29
C PRO A 486 -27.99 -4.57 -9.42
N LYS A 487 -29.19 -3.97 -9.33
CA LYS A 487 -29.64 -2.89 -10.22
C LYS A 487 -29.93 -1.63 -9.39
N GLY A 488 -29.67 -0.46 -9.97
CA GLY A 488 -29.91 0.83 -9.30
C GLY A 488 -28.78 1.30 -8.39
N VAL A 489 -27.58 0.71 -8.48
CA VAL A 489 -26.40 1.19 -7.74
C VAL A 489 -25.99 2.58 -8.25
N PRO A 490 -25.91 3.60 -7.38
CA PRO A 490 -25.51 4.95 -7.77
C PRO A 490 -24.05 5.05 -8.24
N THR A 491 -23.77 6.04 -9.09
CA THR A 491 -22.40 6.44 -9.49
C THR A 491 -21.93 7.71 -8.79
N THR A 492 -22.74 8.28 -7.91
CA THR A 492 -22.42 9.47 -7.11
C THR A 492 -23.00 9.36 -5.71
N TYR A 493 -22.25 9.78 -4.71
CA TYR A 493 -22.67 9.77 -3.31
C TYR A 493 -22.50 11.15 -2.66
N THR A 494 -23.46 11.53 -1.83
CA THR A 494 -23.38 12.71 -0.96
C THR A 494 -22.98 12.31 0.45
N TYR A 495 -22.56 13.28 1.27
CA TYR A 495 -22.34 13.04 2.70
C TYR A 495 -23.64 13.29 3.46
N GLY A 496 -24.33 12.21 3.84
CA GLY A 496 -25.73 12.24 4.26
C GLY A 496 -26.69 12.50 3.10
N GLY A 497 -27.97 12.69 3.39
CA GLY A 497 -29.02 12.96 2.40
C GLY A 497 -30.02 11.82 2.24
N LYS A 498 -30.74 11.84 1.11
CA LYS A 498 -31.81 10.89 0.80
C LYS A 498 -31.28 9.47 0.61
N THR A 499 -32.04 8.50 1.12
CA THR A 499 -31.82 7.09 0.84
C THR A 499 -32.03 6.77 -0.64
N PHE A 500 -31.49 5.65 -1.10
CA PHE A 500 -31.69 5.13 -2.44
C PHE A 500 -31.95 3.63 -2.38
N ASP A 501 -32.61 3.10 -3.41
CA ASP A 501 -32.97 1.69 -3.47
C ASP A 501 -32.04 0.93 -4.43
N VAL A 502 -31.60 -0.25 -4.02
CA VAL A 502 -30.89 -1.23 -4.86
C VAL A 502 -31.75 -2.47 -4.99
N THR A 503 -32.04 -2.88 -6.23
CA THR A 503 -32.80 -4.10 -6.49
C THR A 503 -31.86 -5.28 -6.69
N ILE A 504 -32.11 -6.37 -5.97
CA ILE A 504 -31.44 -7.65 -6.11
C ILE A 504 -32.42 -8.65 -6.75
N PRO A 505 -32.20 -9.03 -8.01
CA PRO A 505 -33.00 -10.07 -8.66
C PRO A 505 -32.88 -11.40 -7.92
N ALA A 506 -33.94 -12.21 -7.91
CA ALA A 506 -33.92 -13.54 -7.30
C ALA A 506 -32.86 -14.50 -7.90
N SER A 507 -32.34 -14.20 -9.10
CA SER A 507 -31.22 -14.92 -9.73
C SER A 507 -29.84 -14.59 -9.16
N SER A 508 -29.74 -13.58 -8.27
CA SER A 508 -28.47 -13.10 -7.69
C SER A 508 -28.00 -13.89 -6.46
N TYR A 509 -28.77 -14.88 -6.02
CA TYR A 509 -28.44 -15.71 -4.86
C TYR A 509 -29.21 -17.04 -4.91
N SER A 510 -28.82 -17.97 -4.04
CA SER A 510 -29.52 -19.24 -3.78
C SER A 510 -30.08 -19.27 -2.36
N GLY A 511 -31.07 -20.13 -2.13
CA GLY A 511 -31.66 -20.34 -0.81
C GLY A 511 -32.70 -19.29 -0.41
N SER A 512 -32.90 -19.13 0.90
CA SER A 512 -33.91 -18.24 1.52
C SER A 512 -33.68 -16.77 1.15
N SER A 513 -34.72 -16.11 0.64
CA SER A 513 -34.68 -14.67 0.34
C SER A 513 -34.50 -13.81 1.58
N ASN A 514 -35.06 -14.24 2.71
CA ASN A 514 -34.91 -13.54 3.98
C ASN A 514 -33.46 -13.58 4.48
N ASP A 515 -32.80 -14.74 4.38
CA ASP A 515 -31.40 -14.89 4.81
C ASP A 515 -30.45 -14.12 3.90
N ALA A 516 -30.68 -14.19 2.58
CA ALA A 516 -29.95 -13.40 1.60
C ALA A 516 -30.11 -11.89 1.83
N ALA A 517 -31.33 -11.43 2.14
CA ALA A 517 -31.57 -10.02 2.45
C ALA A 517 -30.90 -9.60 3.77
N ALA A 518 -30.94 -10.45 4.80
CA ALA A 518 -30.31 -10.20 6.09
C ALA A 518 -28.77 -10.15 6.02
N SER A 519 -28.16 -10.91 5.11
CA SER A 519 -26.71 -10.91 4.90
C SER A 519 -26.22 -9.81 3.95
N ALA A 520 -27.14 -9.09 3.31
CA ALA A 520 -26.79 -8.15 2.26
C ALA A 520 -26.00 -6.94 2.80
N GLN A 521 -24.95 -6.56 2.09
CA GLN A 521 -24.14 -5.38 2.40
C GLN A 521 -23.95 -4.53 1.16
N VAL A 522 -23.89 -3.21 1.34
CA VAL A 522 -23.47 -2.27 0.30
C VAL A 522 -22.21 -1.59 0.79
N ASN A 523 -21.08 -1.88 0.16
CA ASN A 523 -19.76 -1.48 0.62
C ASN A 523 -19.10 -0.57 -0.41
N LEU A 524 -18.64 0.60 0.02
CA LEU A 524 -17.79 1.50 -0.74
C LEU A 524 -16.34 1.16 -0.44
N VAL A 525 -15.60 0.76 -1.46
CA VAL A 525 -14.19 0.41 -1.34
C VAL A 525 -13.37 1.29 -2.25
N ARG A 526 -12.39 1.97 -1.66
CA ARG A 526 -11.36 2.71 -2.40
C ARG A 526 -10.10 1.86 -2.44
N PRO A 527 -9.67 1.37 -3.61
CA PRO A 527 -8.44 0.58 -3.73
C PRO A 527 -7.19 1.36 -3.31
N GLY A 528 -7.17 2.68 -3.53
CA GLY A 528 -6.05 3.55 -3.17
C GLY A 528 -4.98 3.66 -4.26
N TRP A 529 -3.80 4.13 -3.86
CA TRP A 529 -2.59 4.25 -4.69
C TRP A 529 -1.47 3.49 -3.99
N THR A 530 -0.93 2.45 -4.63
CA THR A 530 0.00 1.51 -3.98
C THR A 530 1.42 1.69 -4.46
N THR A 531 2.37 1.60 -3.52
CA THR A 531 3.80 1.46 -3.78
C THR A 531 4.50 0.93 -2.54
N HIS A 532 5.69 0.33 -2.65
CA HIS A 532 6.56 0.02 -1.50
C HIS A 532 5.85 -0.68 -0.32
N SER A 533 4.96 -1.62 -0.64
CA SER A 533 4.17 -2.41 0.32
C SER A 533 3.13 -1.64 1.14
N MET A 534 2.83 -0.40 0.78
CA MET A 534 1.74 0.40 1.34
C MET A 534 0.70 0.78 0.28
N THR A 535 -0.48 1.17 0.74
CA THR A 535 -1.59 1.61 -0.12
C THR A 535 -2.19 2.90 0.41
N MET A 536 -1.74 4.03 -0.12
CA MET A 536 -2.17 5.37 0.28
C MET A 536 -3.64 5.59 -0.10
N GLY A 537 -4.42 6.18 0.82
CA GLY A 537 -5.85 6.46 0.59
C GLY A 537 -6.77 5.24 0.51
N GLN A 538 -6.30 4.00 0.75
CA GLN A 538 -7.17 2.82 0.78
C GLN A 538 -8.23 2.97 1.89
N ARG A 539 -9.50 2.73 1.56
CA ARG A 539 -10.62 2.84 2.51
C ARG A 539 -11.70 1.80 2.22
N PHE A 540 -12.38 1.39 3.28
CA PHE A 540 -13.60 0.58 3.23
C PHE A 540 -14.66 1.23 4.11
N LEU A 541 -15.84 1.45 3.57
CA LEU A 541 -17.00 1.95 4.31
C LEU A 541 -18.26 1.17 3.93
N GLN A 542 -18.91 0.55 4.91
CA GLN A 542 -20.20 -0.11 4.73
C GLN A 542 -21.34 0.89 4.88
N LEU A 543 -22.24 0.96 3.90
CA LEU A 543 -23.47 1.75 4.01
C LEU A 543 -24.53 1.02 4.84
N ASN A 544 -25.22 1.77 5.70
CA ASN A 544 -26.36 1.24 6.43
C ASN A 544 -27.50 0.92 5.46
N ASN A 545 -28.17 -0.21 5.65
CA ASN A 545 -29.29 -0.61 4.80
C ASN A 545 -30.34 -1.43 5.56
N THR A 546 -31.57 -1.34 5.08
CA THR A 546 -32.69 -2.25 5.41
C THR A 546 -33.22 -2.85 4.12
N TYR A 547 -34.23 -3.71 4.17
CA TYR A 547 -34.66 -4.44 2.97
C TYR A 547 -36.16 -4.75 2.94
N THR A 548 -36.70 -4.89 1.73
CA THR A 548 -38.03 -5.46 1.48
C THR A 548 -37.87 -6.70 0.60
N VAL A 549 -38.28 -7.85 1.12
CA VAL A 549 -38.37 -9.11 0.37
C VAL A 549 -39.74 -9.22 -0.30
N LYS A 550 -39.76 -9.53 -1.59
CA LYS A 550 -40.98 -9.78 -2.36
C LYS A 550 -41.21 -11.26 -2.55
N SER A 551 -42.47 -11.65 -2.74
CA SER A 551 -42.89 -13.05 -2.94
C SER A 551 -42.26 -13.74 -4.16
N ASP A 552 -41.78 -12.96 -5.14
CA ASP A 552 -41.05 -13.47 -6.31
C ASP A 552 -39.54 -13.68 -6.06
N GLY A 553 -39.08 -13.49 -4.82
CA GLY A 553 -37.67 -13.58 -4.43
C GLY A 553 -36.86 -12.31 -4.72
N THR A 554 -37.45 -11.27 -5.28
CA THR A 554 -36.74 -10.00 -5.46
C THR A 554 -36.54 -9.31 -4.11
N ILE A 555 -35.31 -8.86 -3.83
CA ILE A 555 -35.00 -8.07 -2.64
C ILE A 555 -34.79 -6.62 -3.06
N THR A 556 -35.42 -5.67 -2.36
CA THR A 556 -35.12 -4.24 -2.48
C THR A 556 -34.34 -3.83 -1.25
N LEU A 557 -33.07 -3.45 -1.39
CA LEU A 557 -32.29 -2.85 -0.32
C LEU A 557 -32.58 -1.35 -0.29
N HIS A 558 -32.98 -0.83 0.86
CA HIS A 558 -33.06 0.60 1.14
C HIS A 558 -31.75 1.02 1.77
N VAL A 559 -30.99 1.91 1.14
CA VAL A 559 -29.59 2.18 1.49
C VAL A 559 -29.41 3.65 1.84
N SER A 560 -28.72 3.92 2.94
CA SER A 560 -28.33 5.28 3.32
C SER A 560 -27.15 5.76 2.48
N GLN A 561 -27.04 7.08 2.32
CA GLN A 561 -25.79 7.72 1.87
C GLN A 561 -24.66 7.47 2.89
N PRO A 562 -23.38 7.64 2.50
CA PRO A 562 -22.28 7.74 3.46
C PRO A 562 -22.62 8.68 4.63
N PRO A 563 -22.12 8.44 5.84
CA PRO A 563 -22.35 9.34 6.96
C PRO A 563 -21.85 10.76 6.62
N PRO A 564 -22.38 11.82 7.26
CA PRO A 564 -21.97 13.21 7.05
C PRO A 564 -20.56 13.51 7.65
N MET A 565 -19.59 12.67 7.32
CA MET A 565 -18.21 12.66 7.82
C MET A 565 -17.22 12.45 6.65
N PRO A 566 -16.95 13.48 5.82
CA PRO A 566 -15.93 13.42 4.77
C PRO A 566 -14.53 13.11 5.29
N GLU A 567 -14.28 13.27 6.58
CA GLU A 567 -13.00 13.02 7.23
C GLU A 567 -12.60 11.53 7.21
N ILE A 568 -13.57 10.60 7.18
CA ILE A 568 -13.29 9.15 7.19
C ILE A 568 -13.38 8.50 5.80
N LEU A 569 -14.04 9.18 4.85
CA LEU A 569 -14.10 8.79 3.45
C LEU A 569 -14.01 10.07 2.62
N GLN A 570 -12.79 10.48 2.30
CA GLN A 570 -12.48 11.75 1.60
C GLN A 570 -13.14 11.78 0.21
N PRO A 571 -13.43 12.97 -0.34
CA PRO A 571 -14.08 13.07 -1.64
C PRO A 571 -13.20 12.46 -2.74
N GLY A 572 -13.83 11.80 -3.71
CA GLY A 572 -13.13 11.13 -4.80
C GLY A 572 -13.63 9.71 -5.09
N PRO A 573 -12.88 8.94 -5.89
CA PRO A 573 -13.34 7.70 -6.49
C PRO A 573 -13.47 6.56 -5.48
N VAL A 574 -14.51 5.75 -5.65
CA VAL A 574 -14.74 4.47 -4.95
C VAL A 574 -15.35 3.47 -5.92
N PHE A 575 -15.28 2.19 -5.57
CA PHE A 575 -16.11 1.14 -6.15
C PHE A 575 -17.18 0.72 -5.15
N THR A 576 -18.43 0.66 -5.60
CA THR A 576 -19.54 0.13 -4.82
C THR A 576 -19.71 -1.35 -5.13
N TYR A 577 -19.61 -2.18 -4.09
CA TYR A 577 -19.88 -3.60 -4.15
C TYR A 577 -21.15 -3.92 -3.36
N VAL A 578 -22.04 -4.72 -3.94
CA VAL A 578 -23.17 -5.29 -3.21
C VAL A 578 -22.87 -6.75 -2.93
N LEU A 579 -22.91 -7.12 -1.66
CA LEU A 579 -22.60 -8.47 -1.20
C LEU A 579 -23.86 -9.18 -0.78
N ILE A 580 -23.92 -10.49 -1.06
CA ILE A 580 -24.91 -11.40 -0.50
C ILE A 580 -24.15 -12.62 -0.01
N ASN A 581 -24.35 -13.01 1.24
CA ASN A 581 -23.67 -14.17 1.86
C ASN A 581 -22.13 -14.12 1.69
N GLY A 582 -21.54 -12.92 1.73
CA GLY A 582 -20.09 -12.71 1.57
C GLY A 582 -19.58 -12.76 0.12
N VAL A 583 -20.45 -12.91 -0.89
CA VAL A 583 -20.08 -12.90 -2.30
C VAL A 583 -20.33 -11.51 -2.90
N PRO A 584 -19.30 -10.82 -3.44
CA PRO A 584 -19.47 -9.48 -4.00
C PRO A 584 -19.95 -9.49 -5.46
N SER A 585 -20.78 -8.51 -5.82
CA SER A 585 -21.05 -8.12 -7.21
C SER A 585 -19.78 -7.66 -7.93
N GLU A 586 -19.86 -7.39 -9.24
CA GLU A 586 -18.88 -6.47 -9.85
C GLU A 586 -19.04 -5.08 -9.23
N GLY A 587 -17.91 -4.38 -9.06
CA GLY A 587 -17.86 -3.05 -8.48
C GLY A 587 -18.34 -1.99 -9.47
N VAL A 588 -19.23 -1.11 -9.00
CA VAL A 588 -19.67 0.06 -9.77
C VAL A 588 -18.81 1.26 -9.40
N TYR A 589 -18.10 1.84 -10.37
CA TYR A 589 -17.31 3.04 -10.15
C TYR A 589 -18.21 4.23 -9.78
N ALA A 590 -17.84 4.98 -8.75
CA ALA A 590 -18.59 6.13 -8.28
C ALA A 590 -17.67 7.23 -7.72
N ILE A 591 -18.18 8.46 -7.69
CA ILE A 591 -17.54 9.60 -7.00
C ILE A 591 -18.29 9.90 -5.71
N VAL A 592 -17.56 10.02 -4.60
CA VAL A 592 -18.10 10.50 -3.32
C VAL A 592 -17.81 12.00 -3.18
N GLY A 593 -18.81 12.78 -2.75
CA GLY A 593 -18.70 14.21 -2.56
C GLY A 593 -19.00 15.02 -3.83
N SER A 594 -18.56 16.27 -3.83
CA SER A 594 -18.86 17.26 -4.87
C SER A 594 -18.09 17.06 -6.18
N GLY A 595 -17.06 16.21 -6.19
CA GLY A 595 -16.13 16.10 -7.31
C GLY A 595 -15.11 17.24 -7.39
N ALA A 596 -15.06 18.12 -6.39
CA ALA A 596 -14.18 19.28 -6.36
C ALA A 596 -13.43 19.41 -5.03
N VAL A 597 -12.26 20.04 -5.10
CA VAL A 597 -11.54 20.52 -3.91
C VAL A 597 -12.34 21.66 -3.29
N GLY A 598 -12.66 21.55 -2.00
CA GLY A 598 -13.41 22.51 -1.22
C GLY A 598 -14.25 21.87 -0.12
N THR A 599 -14.89 22.69 0.70
CA THR A 599 -15.75 22.21 1.79
C THR A 599 -16.91 21.38 1.25
N GLN A 600 -17.00 20.13 1.71
CA GLN A 600 -18.05 19.21 1.30
C GLN A 600 -19.36 19.47 2.05
N ALA A 601 -20.50 19.42 1.34
CA ALA A 601 -21.81 19.59 1.95
C ALA A 601 -22.17 18.39 2.83
N LYS A 602 -22.49 18.64 4.10
CA LYS A 602 -22.98 17.65 5.07
C LYS A 602 -24.50 17.77 5.19
N LEU A 603 -25.22 16.75 4.72
CA LEU A 603 -26.69 16.71 4.70
C LEU A 603 -27.23 15.88 5.88
N ALA A 604 -28.47 16.17 6.29
CA ALA A 604 -29.17 15.31 7.24
C ALA A 604 -29.40 13.92 6.62
N VAL A 605 -29.21 12.87 7.41
CA VAL A 605 -29.39 11.48 6.97
C VAL A 605 -30.88 11.13 7.04
N ASP A 606 -31.48 10.72 5.93
CA ASP A 606 -32.86 10.25 5.92
C ASP A 606 -32.98 8.90 6.65
N PRO A 607 -34.06 8.70 7.43
CA PRO A 607 -34.28 7.44 8.12
C PRO A 607 -34.57 6.31 7.12
N LEU A 608 -34.02 5.13 7.38
CA LEU A 608 -34.34 3.93 6.64
C LEU A 608 -35.73 3.40 7.04
N PRO A 609 -36.54 2.89 6.10
CA PRO A 609 -37.75 2.16 6.44
C PRO A 609 -37.42 0.86 7.19
N ALA A 610 -38.39 0.31 7.92
CA ALA A 610 -38.22 -0.99 8.57
C ALA A 610 -38.10 -2.12 7.54
N SER A 611 -37.33 -3.16 7.86
CA SER A 611 -37.22 -4.32 6.99
C SER A 611 -38.53 -5.12 6.92
N ILE A 612 -38.85 -5.64 5.73
CA ILE A 612 -40.04 -6.44 5.43
C ILE A 612 -39.59 -7.82 4.91
N LEU A 613 -40.12 -8.87 5.52
CA LEU A 613 -39.81 -10.28 5.23
C LEU A 613 -40.94 -10.95 4.43
N ASP A 614 -40.61 -12.01 3.70
CA ASP A 614 -41.57 -12.93 3.08
C ASP A 614 -41.07 -14.38 3.20
N ASP A 615 -41.68 -15.16 4.10
CA ASP A 615 -41.28 -16.54 4.40
C ASP A 615 -41.50 -17.53 3.25
N THR A 616 -42.21 -17.11 2.18
CA THR A 616 -42.46 -17.95 1.01
C THR A 616 -41.49 -17.68 -0.14
N ALA A 617 -40.70 -16.60 -0.05
CA ALA A 617 -39.78 -16.17 -1.08
C ALA A 617 -38.45 -16.92 -1.04
N ASN A 618 -37.96 -17.36 -2.21
CA ASN A 618 -36.68 -18.04 -2.38
C ASN A 618 -35.93 -17.52 -3.61
N GLY A 619 -34.61 -17.64 -3.60
CA GLY A 619 -33.76 -17.42 -4.77
C GLY A 619 -34.04 -18.42 -5.89
N LEU A 620 -33.84 -18.00 -7.13
CA LEU A 620 -34.10 -18.82 -8.32
C LEU A 620 -32.99 -19.82 -8.64
N VAL A 621 -31.87 -19.78 -7.93
CA VAL A 621 -30.76 -20.71 -8.13
C VAL A 621 -30.88 -21.86 -7.13
N SER A 622 -31.08 -23.08 -7.64
CA SER A 622 -31.15 -24.30 -6.84
C SER A 622 -29.80 -24.64 -6.21
N GLU A 623 -29.78 -24.91 -4.91
CA GLU A 623 -28.67 -25.59 -4.27
C GLU A 623 -28.66 -27.05 -4.76
N GLU A 624 -27.66 -27.44 -5.56
CA GLU A 624 -27.38 -28.86 -5.73
C GLU A 624 -26.73 -29.39 -4.45
N GLU A 625 -27.44 -30.28 -3.75
CA GLU A 625 -26.93 -31.03 -2.59
C GLU A 625 -25.61 -31.73 -2.96
N THR A 626 -24.52 -31.34 -2.31
CA THR A 626 -23.31 -32.15 -2.26
C THR A 626 -23.49 -33.24 -1.21
N ASP A 627 -24.26 -34.29 -1.54
CA ASP A 627 -24.24 -35.55 -0.79
C ASP A 627 -23.53 -36.63 -1.60
N SER A 628 -22.22 -36.76 -1.38
CA SER A 628 -21.45 -37.91 -1.85
C SER A 628 -21.42 -38.97 -0.75
N GLY A 629 -22.52 -39.71 -0.59
CA GLY A 629 -22.63 -40.95 0.16
C GLY A 629 -23.08 -42.09 -0.76
N PRO A 630 -22.46 -43.28 -0.74
CA PRO A 630 -22.79 -44.34 -1.69
C PRO A 630 -24.17 -44.92 -1.37
N SER A 631 -25.06 -44.84 -2.34
CA SER A 631 -26.37 -45.47 -2.29
C SER A 631 -26.25 -47.00 -2.21
N THR A 632 -26.63 -47.59 -1.08
CA THR A 632 -27.09 -48.98 -1.03
C THR A 632 -28.59 -48.97 -0.79
N GLY A 633 -29.36 -49.17 -1.85
CA GLY A 633 -30.79 -49.42 -1.73
C GLY A 633 -31.06 -50.81 -1.18
N ASN A 634 -32.00 -50.93 -0.23
CA ASN A 634 -33.02 -51.97 -0.29
C ASN A 634 -34.20 -51.72 0.68
N GLY A 635 -35.42 -51.80 0.14
CA GLY A 635 -36.46 -52.69 0.68
C GLY A 635 -37.22 -52.33 1.96
N ASN A 636 -38.35 -51.66 1.74
CA ASN A 636 -39.61 -51.63 2.50
C ASN A 636 -39.88 -52.73 3.56
N GLY A 637 -40.43 -52.36 4.73
CA GLY A 637 -40.98 -53.30 5.72
C GLY A 637 -41.55 -52.67 7.00
N SER A 638 -42.88 -52.56 7.06
CA SER A 638 -43.70 -52.15 8.21
C SER A 638 -43.65 -53.16 9.37
N SER A 639 -43.58 -52.68 10.63
CA SER A 639 -44.48 -53.04 11.76
C SER A 639 -43.95 -52.50 13.10
N GLY A 640 -44.85 -52.07 13.98
CA GLY A 640 -44.54 -51.38 15.23
C GLY A 640 -44.10 -52.25 16.42
N GLY A 641 -43.98 -51.62 17.59
CA GLY A 641 -43.72 -52.30 18.86
C GLY A 641 -42.91 -51.44 19.84
N SER A 642 -43.58 -51.02 20.90
CA SER A 642 -43.08 -50.41 22.13
C SER A 642 -41.98 -51.21 22.84
N SER A 643 -41.02 -50.55 23.50
CA SER A 643 -40.79 -50.64 24.96
C SER A 643 -39.49 -49.96 25.42
N SER A 644 -39.62 -49.28 26.56
CA SER A 644 -38.66 -48.82 27.56
C SER A 644 -37.38 -49.64 27.79
N GLY A 645 -36.32 -48.95 28.25
CA GLY A 645 -35.24 -49.54 29.05
C GLY A 645 -34.04 -48.62 29.26
N ASP A 646 -34.00 -47.93 30.40
CA ASP A 646 -32.77 -47.38 31.01
C ASP A 646 -31.78 -48.51 31.33
N SER A 647 -30.47 -48.25 31.24
CA SER A 647 -29.52 -48.42 32.35
C SER A 647 -28.07 -48.18 31.96
N ASP A 648 -27.39 -47.45 32.85
CA ASP A 648 -25.94 -47.31 33.00
C ASP A 648 -25.19 -48.66 33.07
N GLY A 649 -23.89 -48.65 32.73
CA GLY A 649 -23.01 -49.76 33.11
C GLY A 649 -21.62 -49.73 32.51
N MET A 650 -20.65 -49.34 33.34
CA MET A 650 -19.22 -49.23 33.05
C MET A 650 -18.48 -50.59 33.07
N SER A 651 -17.39 -50.66 32.29
CA SER A 651 -16.22 -51.55 32.38
C SER A 651 -16.30 -52.97 31.78
N THR A 652 -15.37 -53.28 30.86
CA THR A 652 -14.15 -54.04 31.17
C THR A 652 -13.22 -54.13 29.96
N SER A 653 -11.94 -54.15 30.31
CA SER A 653 -10.73 -54.15 29.52
C SER A 653 -10.38 -55.48 28.83
N THR A 654 -9.62 -55.35 27.74
CA THR A 654 -8.48 -56.19 27.29
C THR A 654 -8.69 -57.02 26.02
N ILE A 655 -7.89 -56.69 24.99
CA ILE A 655 -7.13 -57.51 24.01
C ILE A 655 -6.83 -56.56 22.83
N GLY A 656 -5.61 -56.32 22.33
CA GLY A 656 -4.31 -56.91 22.60
C GLY A 656 -3.19 -56.05 22.01
N ILE A 657 -2.04 -56.14 22.67
CA ILE A 657 -0.77 -55.46 22.43
C ILE A 657 -0.01 -56.16 21.30
N ILE A 658 0.16 -55.54 20.12
CA ILE A 658 1.32 -55.72 19.21
C ILE A 658 1.47 -54.46 18.33
N ALA A 659 2.03 -53.36 18.85
CA ALA A 659 2.57 -52.25 18.04
C ALA A 659 3.49 -51.29 18.83
N GLY A 660 4.05 -51.72 19.97
CA GLY A 660 4.68 -50.80 20.95
C GLY A 660 6.21 -50.85 21.06
N VAL A 661 6.92 -51.63 20.23
CA VAL A 661 8.37 -51.86 20.45
C VAL A 661 9.26 -51.37 19.28
N ALA A 662 8.70 -51.08 18.10
CA ALA A 662 9.49 -50.55 16.98
C ALA A 662 9.70 -49.01 17.04
N GLY A 663 8.78 -48.27 17.66
CA GLY A 663 8.83 -46.79 17.66
C GLY A 663 9.89 -46.18 18.59
N ALA A 664 10.13 -46.80 19.76
CA ALA A 664 11.06 -46.25 20.75
C ALA A 664 12.54 -46.41 20.33
N ALA A 665 12.88 -47.47 19.60
CA ALA A 665 14.25 -47.69 19.11
C ALA A 665 14.63 -46.70 17.98
N VAL A 666 13.69 -46.34 17.12
CA VAL A 666 13.90 -45.38 16.03
C VAL A 666 14.08 -43.95 16.57
N LEU A 667 13.29 -43.57 17.59
CA LEU A 667 13.43 -42.26 18.23
C LEU A 667 14.76 -42.09 18.96
N LEU A 668 15.23 -43.15 19.65
CA LEU A 668 16.53 -43.12 20.34
C LEU A 668 17.72 -43.10 19.37
N ALA A 669 17.61 -43.77 18.22
CA ALA A 669 18.63 -43.71 17.17
C ALA A 669 18.72 -42.33 16.50
N LEU A 670 17.58 -41.66 16.28
CA LEU A 670 17.54 -40.29 15.74
C LEU A 670 18.13 -39.27 16.70
N ILE A 671 17.84 -39.38 18.01
CA ILE A 671 18.41 -38.50 19.04
C ILE A 671 19.93 -38.73 19.16
N ALA A 672 20.39 -39.98 19.12
CA ALA A 672 21.83 -40.30 19.11
C ALA A 672 22.53 -39.75 17.86
N GLY A 673 21.91 -39.84 16.68
CA GLY A 673 22.41 -39.26 15.42
C GLY A 673 22.58 -37.75 15.48
N ILE A 674 21.60 -37.04 16.06
CA ILE A 674 21.64 -35.58 16.25
C ILE A 674 22.74 -35.16 17.22
N LEU A 675 22.94 -35.91 18.31
CA LEU A 675 23.99 -35.64 19.30
C LEU A 675 25.40 -35.91 18.75
N ILE A 676 25.58 -36.95 17.94
CA ILE A 676 26.85 -37.25 17.26
C ILE A 676 27.16 -36.20 16.17
N ALA A 677 26.15 -35.72 15.43
CA ALA A 677 26.29 -34.65 14.44
C ALA A 677 26.65 -33.30 15.08
N ARG A 678 26.09 -32.97 16.25
CA ARG A 678 26.46 -31.77 17.04
C ARG A 678 27.88 -31.86 17.60
N ARG A 679 28.31 -33.05 18.06
CA ARG A 679 29.70 -33.27 18.50
C ARG A 679 30.72 -33.14 17.36
N ARG A 680 30.39 -33.62 16.15
CA ARG A 680 31.25 -33.48 14.97
C ARG A 680 31.34 -32.04 14.45
N ARG A 681 30.28 -31.24 14.57
CA ARG A 681 30.30 -29.80 14.26
C ARG A 681 31.16 -28.99 15.24
N LYS A 682 31.08 -29.27 16.55
CA LYS A 682 31.97 -28.63 17.55
C LYS A 682 33.44 -29.02 17.40
N ALA A 683 33.74 -30.25 16.94
CA ALA A 683 35.12 -30.68 16.68
C ALA A 683 35.73 -30.10 15.38
N ARG A 684 34.91 -29.67 14.41
CA ARG A 684 35.38 -28.96 13.20
C ARG A 684 35.61 -27.47 13.40
N ALA A 685 34.95 -26.85 14.38
CA ALA A 685 35.20 -25.44 14.76
C ALA A 685 36.47 -25.25 15.63
N ALA A 686 37.06 -26.34 16.16
CA ALA A 686 38.23 -26.29 17.04
C ALA A 686 39.56 -26.62 16.33
N ARG A 687 39.58 -26.77 15.00
CA ARG A 687 40.79 -27.07 14.21
C ARG A 687 40.86 -26.21 12.95
N ALA A 688 41.19 -24.94 13.14
CA ALA A 688 41.75 -24.07 12.11
C ALA A 688 42.51 -22.90 12.77
N ILE A 689 43.61 -23.19 13.47
CA ILE A 689 44.70 -22.23 13.71
C ILE A 689 46.01 -22.99 13.52
N PRO A 690 46.85 -22.56 12.56
CA PRO A 690 48.21 -22.14 12.90
C PRO A 690 48.63 -20.90 12.08
N GLY A 691 49.41 -19.93 12.54
CA GLY A 691 50.09 -19.65 13.81
C GLY A 691 50.74 -18.26 13.66
N MET A 692 50.78 -17.47 14.73
CA MET A 692 51.47 -16.17 14.75
C MET A 692 52.97 -16.37 14.92
N SER A 693 53.78 -15.71 14.09
CA SER A 693 55.16 -15.34 14.42
C SER A 693 55.30 -13.82 14.40
N ALA A 694 55.71 -13.26 15.54
CA ALA A 694 55.92 -11.85 15.76
C ALA A 694 57.15 -11.32 15.02
N TRP A 695 57.01 -10.18 14.33
CA TRP A 695 58.11 -9.25 14.04
C TRP A 695 57.61 -7.81 14.21
N SER A 696 58.39 -7.02 14.94
CA SER A 696 58.18 -5.60 15.25
C SER A 696 59.16 -4.77 14.41
N ALA A 697 58.70 -3.69 13.76
CA ALA A 697 59.51 -2.50 13.46
C ALA A 697 58.66 -1.33 12.88
N LYS A 698 58.66 -0.22 13.63
CA LYS A 698 58.69 1.23 13.31
C LYS A 698 58.35 1.78 11.90
N GLU A 699 57.41 2.74 11.93
CA GLU A 699 57.40 4.13 11.37
C GLU A 699 57.88 4.47 9.93
N GLU A 700 56.90 5.03 9.18
CA GLU A 700 56.95 6.27 8.35
C GLU A 700 57.42 6.23 6.87
N PRO A 701 56.97 7.18 6.00
CA PRO A 701 55.83 6.96 5.09
C PRO A 701 56.23 7.05 3.61
N SER A 702 55.47 6.40 2.72
CA SER A 702 55.60 6.67 1.28
C SER A 702 54.24 6.64 0.61
N GLY A 703 53.94 7.74 -0.08
CA GLY A 703 52.68 7.97 -0.75
C GLY A 703 52.45 6.98 -1.87
N TYR A 704 51.26 6.41 -1.87
CA TYR A 704 50.66 5.79 -3.03
C TYR A 704 49.19 6.19 -3.00
N ASN A 705 48.73 6.81 -4.08
CA ASN A 705 47.40 7.35 -4.25
C ASN A 705 46.62 6.38 -5.15
N PRO A 706 45.76 5.49 -4.63
CA PRO A 706 44.76 4.84 -5.44
C PRO A 706 43.55 5.77 -5.53
N ARG A 707 43.18 6.11 -6.76
CA ARG A 707 41.87 6.69 -7.07
C ARG A 707 40.79 5.74 -6.57
N ASP A 708 40.04 6.16 -5.57
CA ASP A 708 38.83 5.47 -5.13
C ASP A 708 37.69 5.77 -6.10
N THR A 709 37.29 4.73 -6.83
CA THR A 709 36.02 4.65 -7.53
C THR A 709 34.92 4.41 -6.50
N ASN A 710 34.25 5.48 -6.07
CA ASN A 710 33.09 5.40 -5.19
C ASN A 710 31.84 5.05 -6.01
N SER A 711 31.43 3.79 -5.93
CA SER A 711 30.25 3.23 -6.59
C SER A 711 29.23 2.80 -5.53
N SER A 712 28.23 3.63 -5.32
CA SER A 712 26.94 3.24 -4.74
C SER A 712 25.87 3.91 -5.59
N GLY A 713 24.77 3.20 -5.90
CA GLY A 713 23.54 3.77 -6.49
C GLY A 713 22.84 4.81 -5.59
N PHE A 714 23.58 5.37 -4.65
CA PHE A 714 23.29 6.45 -3.71
C PHE A 714 24.58 7.26 -3.66
N ALA A 715 24.64 8.42 -4.32
CA ALA A 715 25.83 9.26 -4.29
C ALA A 715 26.03 9.81 -2.85
N PRO A 716 27.12 9.49 -2.13
CA PRO A 716 27.38 10.09 -0.84
C PRO A 716 28.05 11.47 -1.04
N LEU A 717 27.49 12.52 -0.43
CA LEU A 717 28.20 13.78 -0.29
C LEU A 717 29.25 13.69 0.83
N GLN A 718 30.50 13.98 0.47
CA GLN A 718 31.48 14.49 1.42
C GLN A 718 31.33 16.02 1.54
N GLN A 719 30.87 16.44 2.72
CA GLN A 719 31.33 17.62 3.50
C GLN A 719 30.89 19.06 3.15
N GLU A 720 30.72 19.80 4.26
CA GLU A 720 30.75 21.26 4.53
C GLU A 720 29.46 22.10 4.45
N ASP A 721 29.15 22.68 5.62
CA ASP A 721 28.12 23.68 5.92
C ASP A 721 28.15 24.86 4.94
N ARG A 722 27.02 25.11 4.27
CA ARG A 722 26.50 26.46 3.94
C ARG A 722 25.07 26.36 3.39
N SER A 723 24.13 26.93 4.13
CA SER A 723 22.78 27.22 3.67
C SER A 723 22.79 28.43 2.74
N GLN A 724 22.15 28.35 1.56
CA GLN A 724 21.43 29.45 0.91
C GLN A 724 20.35 28.92 -0.05
N VAL A 725 19.38 29.79 -0.30
CA VAL A 725 18.01 29.56 -0.75
C VAL A 725 17.80 30.26 -2.11
N TRP A 726 17.08 29.60 -3.03
CA TRP A 726 16.50 30.04 -4.33
C TRP A 726 17.37 30.14 -5.62
N GLY A 727 16.77 29.64 -6.72
CA GLY A 727 17.06 30.04 -8.10
C GLY A 727 16.53 29.05 -9.16
N ALA A 728 15.31 29.27 -9.68
CA ALA A 728 14.80 28.54 -10.85
C ALA A 728 15.61 28.90 -12.11
N ALA A 729 16.14 27.90 -12.82
CA ALA A 729 16.79 28.07 -14.11
C ALA A 729 15.76 27.86 -15.25
N PRO A 730 15.78 28.70 -16.32
CA PRO A 730 14.85 28.56 -17.43
C PRO A 730 15.32 27.50 -18.43
N MET A 731 14.47 26.53 -18.74
CA MET A 731 14.62 25.62 -19.89
C MET A 731 14.48 26.43 -21.19
N GLY A 732 15.58 26.59 -21.93
CA GLY A 732 15.59 27.23 -23.23
C GLY A 732 15.63 26.23 -24.38
N GLY A 733 14.79 26.45 -25.39
CA GLY A 733 15.16 26.15 -26.78
C GLY A 733 14.46 24.98 -27.48
N TYR A 734 13.15 25.12 -27.74
CA TYR A 734 12.47 24.38 -28.81
C TYR A 734 13.04 24.83 -30.17
N LYS A 735 13.43 23.89 -31.05
CA LYS A 735 13.75 24.15 -32.46
C LYS A 735 12.76 23.40 -33.34
N ASP A 736 11.69 24.09 -33.74
CA ASP A 736 10.88 23.65 -34.87
C ASP A 736 11.50 24.11 -36.18
N TYR A 737 11.75 23.15 -37.06
CA TYR A 737 11.87 23.38 -38.49
C TYR A 737 10.45 23.44 -39.05
N ASP A 738 9.96 24.63 -39.43
CA ASP A 738 9.29 24.75 -40.73
C ASP A 738 9.21 26.18 -41.27
N THR A 739 9.18 26.20 -42.59
CA THR A 739 9.22 27.32 -43.53
C THR A 739 7.93 28.15 -43.55
N ARG A 740 8.05 29.50 -43.54
CA ARG A 740 7.43 30.45 -44.52
C ARG A 740 7.58 31.92 -44.11
N GLN A 741 7.75 32.74 -45.14
CA GLN A 741 7.92 34.20 -45.15
C GLN A 741 6.73 34.96 -44.55
N SER A 742 6.98 36.06 -43.82
CA SER A 742 6.54 37.43 -44.19
C SER A 742 6.84 38.50 -43.11
N ALA A 743 7.68 39.47 -43.52
CA ALA A 743 7.78 40.91 -43.24
C ALA A 743 7.14 41.63 -42.01
N ALA A 744 7.98 42.53 -41.44
CA ALA A 744 7.71 43.92 -40.95
C ALA A 744 6.92 44.10 -39.63
N SER A 745 7.16 45.06 -38.72
CA SER A 745 8.13 46.15 -38.52
C SER A 745 7.75 46.91 -37.23
N SER A 746 8.73 47.51 -36.51
CA SER A 746 8.66 48.72 -35.62
C SER A 746 7.76 48.70 -34.36
N ALA A 747 7.97 49.43 -33.26
CA ALA A 747 8.99 50.33 -32.66
C ALA A 747 8.54 50.48 -31.17
N TYR A 748 9.40 50.35 -30.17
CA TYR A 748 10.08 51.41 -29.39
C TYR A 748 9.34 52.75 -29.23
N ASP A 749 8.92 53.13 -28.01
CA ASP A 749 9.50 54.25 -27.21
C ASP A 749 8.78 54.45 -25.83
N PRO A 750 9.46 54.89 -24.74
CA PRO A 750 9.00 54.99 -23.34
C PRO A 750 8.94 56.45 -22.79
N TYR A 751 8.33 56.69 -21.62
CA TYR A 751 8.56 57.87 -20.75
C TYR A 751 8.13 57.51 -19.30
N TYR A 752 9.01 57.51 -18.27
CA TYR A 752 9.45 58.63 -17.38
C TYR A 752 8.28 59.32 -16.62
N SER A 753 8.29 59.69 -15.33
CA SER A 753 9.35 59.98 -14.34
C SER A 753 8.77 60.31 -12.93
N HIS A 754 9.56 60.10 -11.86
CA HIS A 754 9.68 60.84 -10.56
C HIS A 754 8.41 61.11 -9.69
N GLY A 755 8.41 61.10 -8.35
CA GLY A 755 9.41 61.06 -7.26
C GLY A 755 8.77 61.67 -5.98
N HIS A 756 9.48 61.60 -4.84
CA HIS A 756 9.31 62.33 -3.55
C HIS A 756 8.55 61.66 -2.37
N THR A 757 9.32 61.39 -1.31
CA THR A 757 8.98 61.38 0.14
C THR A 757 9.11 62.82 0.72
N PRO A 758 9.03 63.15 2.04
CA PRO A 758 8.59 62.45 3.28
C PRO A 758 7.70 63.29 4.26
N SER A 759 7.12 62.65 5.30
CA SER A 759 6.85 63.16 6.69
C SER A 759 5.84 62.18 7.35
N GLY A 760 5.86 61.74 8.61
CA GLY A 760 6.53 62.12 9.84
C GLY A 760 5.49 62.13 10.98
N SER A 761 5.63 61.30 12.04
CA SER A 761 5.21 61.64 13.42
C SER A 761 5.42 60.46 14.40
N THR A 762 6.00 60.83 15.54
CA THR A 762 6.42 60.11 16.75
C THR A 762 5.31 59.83 17.78
N GLN A 763 5.49 58.79 18.61
CA GLN A 763 5.22 58.64 20.07
C GLN A 763 5.06 57.14 20.39
N ASP A 764 5.47 56.53 21.50
CA ASP A 764 6.25 56.91 22.69
C ASP A 764 6.73 55.59 23.35
N VAL A 765 7.80 55.67 24.14
CA VAL A 765 8.46 54.54 24.84
C VAL A 765 8.24 54.66 26.35
N SER A 766 8.03 53.55 27.07
CA SER A 766 8.43 53.46 28.49
C SER A 766 8.82 52.04 28.93
N MET A 767 9.89 51.99 29.73
CA MET A 767 10.74 50.86 30.15
C MET A 767 10.30 50.13 31.46
N TYR A 768 10.54 48.81 31.53
CA TYR A 768 11.18 47.91 32.57
C TYR A 768 11.12 48.18 34.10
N PRO A 769 11.49 47.26 35.06
CA PRO A 769 11.94 45.83 35.07
C PRO A 769 11.35 44.98 36.29
N PRO A 770 12.05 44.04 36.99
CA PRO A 770 12.27 42.61 36.70
C PRO A 770 11.87 41.60 37.83
N GLY A 771 11.83 40.30 37.49
CA GLY A 771 12.28 39.19 38.36
C GLY A 771 11.23 38.33 39.09
N VAL A 772 11.39 36.99 39.03
CA VAL A 772 11.38 35.99 40.12
C VAL A 772 11.18 34.56 39.54
N GLN A 773 12.15 33.67 39.79
CA GLN A 773 12.11 32.19 39.76
C GLN A 773 11.73 31.67 41.18
N PRO A 774 11.61 30.35 41.53
CA PRO A 774 11.34 29.05 40.84
C PRO A 774 10.17 28.31 41.62
N PRO A 775 10.00 26.95 41.79
CA PRO A 775 10.89 25.81 41.47
C PRO A 775 10.31 24.47 40.97
N TYR A 776 11.28 23.64 40.56
CA TYR A 776 11.30 22.18 40.42
C TYR A 776 10.73 21.41 41.63
N HIS A 777 10.07 20.27 41.38
CA HIS A 777 10.42 18.96 41.96
C HIS A 777 9.64 17.78 41.37
N ARG A 778 10.42 16.72 41.07
CA ARG A 778 10.12 15.27 40.91
C ARG A 778 9.37 14.77 39.69
#